data_AF-A0A6G2UAR6-F1
#
_entry.id   AF-A0A6G2UAR6-F1
#
_cell.length_a   1.000
_cell.length_b   1.000
_cell.length_c   1.000
_cell.angle_alpha   90.00
_cell.angle_beta   90.00
_cell.angle_gamma   90.00
#
_symmetry.space_group_name_H-M   'P 1'
#
loop_
_entity.id
_entity.type
_entity.pdbx_description
1 polymer ?
#
loop_
_entity_poly.entity_id
_entity_poly.type
_entity_poly.pdbx_seq_one_letter_code
_entity_poly.pdbx_strand_id
1 'polypeptide(L)'
;MTNATPYDWRPFLLRWSEEWSDSLPDDESRSAEDEAARRDRWLGFPPASEERIAAMEERLGRRMPPSYREFLKVSDGWRHAGGFVWLLAGSTDARWHNNESELAEIFEEHLDDDAGPDERRDADIWRRGLQLDVESDITHVLLDPEDVDEDGEWAVYIWASWRAEPPERYANFVEFMRDMHREFHSLRARSADGEPEFANDTTRELDALVEQSRLEVLRGNWERAGHALDEAKGYGRPRAAGLGDQIRRLLGQTYAVYFEGVVTDPRYAPELLPALVAEHAANSYRDDSTLMFSLRGAGDDVVSLAYATLEQIRNGTYRYTAAGPFGEAVERARELARWGNTDGAWRTLMDALPVWQPLGPDHLAPLGWVADPVLGPLLTPERGRELLSTPRGGQTGEAPSPPAGLDPDNLAWLADPDPHGNLTSYRFVLVEGVKPEDLPGRLADGDEATMDDPMTPDEARHRLLRGKREFSSYDDKALMAVGRAGTCWSFAFDSDPAHFDPRRFVSPAAAASAGTRAVVVWSGLRTWRGEPFFHLSVAQDGVEQYAFTYADGEIRRTGEIPRALDPDRFFGSREEGTEAERPLLEAVTGEFGVHLPRHAITHGRLHTFTTRSWTRPSGNGEAYTVVTMNWDAER
;
A
#
# COMPACT_ATOMS: atom_id res chain seq x y z
N MET A 1 -50.20 13.84 16.32
CA MET A 1 -49.10 14.09 15.37
C MET A 1 -47.84 14.15 16.21
N THR A 2 -47.17 13.01 16.38
CA THR A 2 -45.92 12.89 17.10
C THR A 2 -44.82 13.45 16.20
N ASN A 3 -44.32 14.64 16.52
CA ASN A 3 -43.09 15.15 15.91
C ASN A 3 -41.99 14.14 16.26
N ALA A 4 -41.51 13.38 15.27
CA ALA A 4 -40.29 12.62 15.41
C ALA A 4 -39.19 13.65 15.68
N THR A 5 -38.64 13.64 16.89
CA THR A 5 -37.38 14.33 17.17
C THR A 5 -36.31 13.72 16.26
N PRO A 6 -35.34 14.50 15.76
CA PRO A 6 -34.26 13.98 14.91
C PRO A 6 -33.39 12.93 15.62
N TYR A 7 -33.54 12.79 16.94
CA TYR A 7 -32.84 11.85 17.78
C TYR A 7 -33.83 10.76 18.26
N ASP A 8 -33.72 9.55 17.71
CA ASP A 8 -34.55 8.40 18.08
C ASP A 8 -34.02 7.70 19.36
N TRP A 9 -33.89 8.46 20.44
CA TRP A 9 -33.23 8.02 21.68
C TRP A 9 -33.93 6.84 22.35
N ARG A 10 -35.26 6.88 22.47
CA ARG A 10 -35.99 5.88 23.26
C ARG A 10 -35.86 4.46 22.68
N PRO A 11 -36.10 4.20 21.39
CA PRO A 11 -35.88 2.87 20.81
C PRO A 11 -34.43 2.41 20.91
N PHE A 12 -33.46 3.31 20.67
CA PHE A 12 -32.03 3.01 20.80
C PHE A 12 -31.64 2.57 22.22
N LEU A 13 -32.03 3.33 23.24
CA LEU A 13 -31.71 3.04 24.64
C LEU A 13 -32.45 1.79 25.16
N LEU A 14 -33.68 1.54 24.69
CA LEU A 14 -34.40 0.30 25.01
C LEU A 14 -33.68 -0.92 24.44
N ARG A 15 -33.28 -0.87 23.17
CA ARG A 15 -32.52 -1.94 22.52
C ARG A 15 -31.21 -2.22 23.27
N TRP A 16 -30.42 -1.18 23.56
CA TRP A 16 -29.18 -1.34 24.31
C TRP A 16 -29.42 -1.96 25.70
N SER A 17 -30.46 -1.51 26.43
CA SER A 17 -30.79 -2.07 27.74
C SER A 17 -31.15 -3.56 27.67
N GLU A 18 -31.88 -3.98 26.64
CA GLU A 18 -32.24 -5.37 26.42
C GLU A 18 -30.99 -6.22 26.12
N GLU A 19 -30.16 -5.76 25.18
CA GLU A 19 -28.94 -6.46 24.77
C GLU A 19 -27.93 -6.59 25.93
N TRP A 20 -27.76 -5.53 26.73
CA TRP A 20 -26.92 -5.59 27.92
C TRP A 20 -27.46 -6.57 28.96
N SER A 21 -28.78 -6.57 29.20
CA SER A 21 -29.42 -7.47 30.17
C SER A 21 -29.23 -8.94 29.80
N ASP A 22 -29.25 -9.24 28.49
CA ASP A 22 -29.08 -10.59 27.95
C ASP A 22 -27.59 -11.00 27.85
N SER A 23 -26.66 -10.05 27.92
CA SER A 23 -25.20 -10.29 27.78
C SER A 23 -24.50 -10.84 29.02
N LEU A 24 -25.13 -10.77 30.19
CA LEU A 24 -24.48 -11.00 31.48
C LEU A 24 -24.60 -12.48 31.94
N PRO A 25 -23.49 -13.19 32.24
CA PRO A 25 -23.52 -14.57 32.77
C PRO A 25 -24.12 -14.62 34.17
N ASP A 26 -24.95 -15.62 34.47
CA ASP A 26 -25.69 -15.73 35.75
C ASP A 26 -24.82 -15.83 37.02
N ASP A 27 -23.51 -16.08 36.92
CA ASP A 27 -22.61 -16.27 38.07
C ASP A 27 -21.72 -15.07 38.45
N GLU A 28 -21.75 -13.98 37.67
CA GLU A 28 -20.94 -12.79 37.97
C GLU A 28 -21.43 -12.10 39.25
N SER A 29 -20.52 -11.77 40.17
CA SER A 29 -20.86 -10.98 41.36
C SER A 29 -21.16 -9.54 40.96
N ARG A 30 -22.44 -9.16 40.98
CA ARG A 30 -22.91 -7.83 40.54
C ARG A 30 -23.17 -6.89 41.70
N SER A 31 -23.11 -5.60 41.41
CA SER A 31 -23.68 -4.59 42.31
C SER A 31 -25.20 -4.80 42.43
N ALA A 32 -25.79 -4.36 43.54
CA ALA A 32 -27.25 -4.43 43.72
C ALA A 32 -28.01 -3.58 42.68
N GLU A 33 -27.37 -2.54 42.16
CA GLU A 33 -27.93 -1.63 41.17
C GLU A 33 -27.95 -2.25 39.77
N ASP A 34 -26.89 -2.95 39.38
CA ASP A 34 -26.85 -3.69 38.11
C ASP A 34 -27.87 -4.83 38.08
N GLU A 35 -28.05 -5.52 39.20
CA GLU A 35 -29.05 -6.57 39.32
C GLU A 35 -30.48 -6.01 39.27
N ALA A 36 -30.70 -4.78 39.72
CA ALA A 36 -31.98 -4.09 39.54
C ALA A 36 -32.20 -3.67 38.08
N ALA A 37 -31.20 -3.03 37.46
CA ALA A 37 -31.26 -2.60 36.06
C ALA A 37 -31.50 -3.77 35.10
N ARG A 38 -30.85 -4.92 35.33
CA ARG A 38 -31.06 -6.16 34.56
C ARG A 38 -32.48 -6.69 34.71
N ARG A 39 -33.02 -6.75 35.93
CA ARG A 39 -34.39 -7.22 36.19
C ARG A 39 -35.43 -6.31 35.55
N ASP A 40 -35.21 -5.00 35.60
CA ASP A 40 -36.10 -4.00 35.03
C ASP A 40 -35.88 -3.82 33.51
N ARG A 41 -34.85 -4.47 32.93
CA ARG A 41 -34.40 -4.36 31.54
C ARG A 41 -34.22 -2.91 31.10
N TRP A 42 -33.66 -2.08 31.97
CA TRP A 42 -33.48 -0.65 31.73
C TRP A 42 -32.20 -0.15 32.41
N LEU A 43 -31.23 0.29 31.61
CA LEU A 43 -29.97 0.88 32.10
C LEU A 43 -30.14 2.33 32.56
N GLY A 44 -31.10 3.03 31.97
CA GLY A 44 -31.34 4.44 32.22
C GLY A 44 -31.96 4.74 33.57
N PHE A 45 -32.28 6.02 33.75
CA PHE A 45 -32.95 6.56 34.92
C PHE A 45 -34.31 7.15 34.51
N PRO A 46 -35.19 7.47 35.46
CA PRO A 46 -36.42 8.19 35.14
C PRO A 46 -36.13 9.47 34.33
N PRO A 47 -36.95 9.82 33.32
CA PRO A 47 -36.78 11.03 32.54
C PRO A 47 -36.63 12.31 33.37
N ALA A 48 -35.75 13.22 32.93
CA ALA A 48 -35.68 14.56 33.47
C ALA A 48 -36.86 15.39 32.96
N SER A 49 -37.56 16.09 33.85
CA SER A 49 -38.58 17.05 33.43
C SER A 49 -37.93 18.30 32.82
N GLU A 50 -38.67 19.02 31.98
CA GLU A 50 -38.19 20.26 31.37
C GLU A 50 -37.71 21.27 32.42
N GLU A 51 -38.35 21.31 33.59
CA GLU A 51 -37.98 22.17 34.71
C GLU A 51 -36.62 21.79 35.32
N ARG A 52 -36.31 20.48 35.43
CA ARG A 52 -35.00 20.03 35.92
C ARG A 52 -33.89 20.35 34.93
N ILE A 53 -34.15 20.14 33.64
CA ILE A 53 -33.20 20.46 32.58
C ILE A 53 -32.94 21.97 32.56
N ALA A 54 -33.99 22.80 32.63
CA ALA A 54 -33.85 24.25 32.70
C ALA A 54 -33.09 24.71 33.97
N ALA A 55 -33.34 24.08 35.12
CA ALA A 55 -32.60 24.37 36.35
C ALA A 55 -31.12 23.97 36.26
N MET A 56 -30.79 22.87 35.58
CA MET A 56 -29.41 22.50 35.27
C MET A 56 -28.75 23.55 34.37
N GLU A 57 -29.41 23.97 33.30
CA GLU A 57 -28.89 24.99 32.38
C GLU A 57 -28.67 26.34 33.07
N GLU A 58 -29.59 26.74 33.94
CA GLU A 58 -29.44 27.93 34.79
C GLU A 58 -28.23 27.80 35.73
N ARG A 59 -28.07 26.64 36.37
CA ARG A 59 -26.93 26.34 37.24
C ARG A 59 -25.60 26.35 36.49
N LEU A 60 -25.56 25.82 35.28
CA LEU A 60 -24.36 25.74 34.44
C LEU A 60 -24.11 27.02 33.64
N GLY A 61 -25.09 27.92 33.53
CA GLY A 61 -25.00 29.20 32.84
C GLY A 61 -25.04 29.11 31.31
N ARG A 62 -25.32 27.93 30.74
CA ARG A 62 -25.44 27.71 29.29
C ARG A 62 -26.59 26.76 28.98
N ARG A 63 -27.19 26.95 27.81
CA ARG A 63 -28.15 25.99 27.25
C ARG A 63 -27.38 24.76 26.77
N MET A 64 -27.85 23.57 27.13
CA MET A 64 -27.20 22.31 26.74
C MET A 64 -27.40 22.02 25.25
N PRO A 65 -26.47 21.26 24.63
CA PRO A 65 -26.61 20.85 23.24
C PRO A 65 -27.90 20.06 23.01
N PRO A 66 -28.59 20.25 21.86
CA PRO A 66 -29.92 19.69 21.63
C PRO A 66 -30.00 18.17 21.85
N SER A 67 -29.02 17.42 21.37
CA SER A 67 -28.97 15.97 21.52
C SER A 67 -28.92 15.50 22.98
N TYR A 68 -28.08 16.12 23.82
CA TYR A 68 -27.99 15.81 25.25
C TYR A 68 -29.27 16.20 25.99
N ARG A 69 -29.88 17.33 25.62
CA ARG A 69 -31.17 17.76 26.18
C ARG A 69 -32.28 16.74 25.89
N GLU A 70 -32.39 16.27 24.65
CA GLU A 70 -33.38 15.27 24.27
C GLU A 70 -33.08 13.89 24.89
N PHE A 71 -31.81 13.54 25.08
CA PHE A 71 -31.41 12.36 25.84
C PHE A 71 -31.92 12.42 27.28
N LEU A 72 -31.73 13.54 27.99
CA LEU A 72 -32.19 13.72 29.37
C LEU A 72 -33.72 13.59 29.53
N LYS A 73 -34.49 13.98 28.50
CA LYS A 73 -35.94 13.78 28.47
C LYS A 73 -36.37 12.31 28.34
N VAL A 74 -35.44 11.42 28.00
CA VAL A 74 -35.67 9.97 27.97
C VAL A 74 -35.04 9.30 29.19
N SER A 75 -33.85 9.75 29.62
CA SER A 75 -33.10 9.19 30.75
C SER A 75 -32.25 10.26 31.44
N ASP A 76 -32.51 10.54 32.72
CA ASP A 76 -31.76 11.52 33.53
C ASP A 76 -30.42 10.93 34.04
N GLY A 77 -29.55 10.55 33.11
CA GLY A 77 -28.29 9.81 33.34
C GLY A 77 -28.29 8.45 32.62
N TRP A 78 -27.15 7.77 32.55
CA TRP A 78 -27.03 6.46 31.90
C TRP A 78 -26.04 5.55 32.63
N ARG A 79 -26.34 4.26 32.74
CA ARG A 79 -25.38 3.26 33.24
C ARG A 79 -24.66 2.57 32.10
N HIS A 80 -23.39 2.24 32.31
CA HIS A 80 -22.56 1.47 31.37
C HIS A 80 -22.56 2.09 29.96
N ALA A 81 -22.16 3.36 29.87
CA ALA A 81 -21.88 4.01 28.58
C ALA A 81 -20.54 3.45 28.05
N GLY A 82 -20.64 2.40 27.22
CA GLY A 82 -19.48 1.69 26.73
C GLY A 82 -18.94 0.69 27.75
N GLY A 83 -17.62 0.50 27.76
CA GLY A 83 -16.95 -0.40 28.70
C GLY A 83 -16.44 0.25 29.97
N PHE A 84 -16.16 1.56 29.91
CA PHE A 84 -15.29 2.22 30.88
C PHE A 84 -15.96 3.39 31.60
N VAL A 85 -17.17 3.80 31.20
CA VAL A 85 -17.98 4.79 31.93
C VAL A 85 -19.18 4.08 32.56
N TRP A 86 -19.06 3.78 33.85
CA TRP A 86 -20.09 3.05 34.60
C TRP A 86 -21.33 3.92 34.86
N LEU A 87 -21.15 5.23 35.05
CA LEU A 87 -22.24 6.18 35.23
C LEU A 87 -21.97 7.48 34.47
N LEU A 88 -22.84 7.78 33.51
CA LEU A 88 -22.89 9.02 32.75
C LEU A 88 -23.89 9.98 33.41
N ALA A 89 -23.52 11.26 33.48
CA ALA A 89 -24.22 12.29 34.20
C ALA A 89 -25.65 12.51 33.72
N GLY A 90 -26.55 12.68 34.68
CA GLY A 90 -27.86 13.28 34.46
C GLY A 90 -27.83 14.79 34.70
N SER A 91 -29.02 15.37 34.82
CA SER A 91 -29.23 16.80 35.06
C SER A 91 -28.66 17.32 36.39
N THR A 92 -28.51 16.42 37.37
CA THR A 92 -27.97 16.77 38.70
C THR A 92 -26.45 16.75 38.72
N ASP A 93 -25.84 15.75 38.07
CA ASP A 93 -24.41 15.45 38.25
C ASP A 93 -23.50 16.15 37.22
N ALA A 94 -24.06 16.61 36.10
CA ALA A 94 -23.32 17.35 35.08
C ALA A 94 -22.72 18.63 35.69
N ARG A 95 -21.40 18.82 35.49
CA ARG A 95 -20.61 19.89 36.10
C ARG A 95 -19.47 20.33 35.18
N TRP A 96 -19.01 21.57 35.33
CA TRP A 96 -17.79 22.01 34.67
C TRP A 96 -16.59 21.22 35.22
N HIS A 97 -15.69 20.80 34.34
CA HIS A 97 -14.46 20.13 34.73
C HIS A 97 -13.67 21.02 35.70
N ASN A 98 -13.24 20.44 36.82
CA ASN A 98 -12.56 21.18 37.91
C ASN A 98 -11.03 21.13 37.81
N ASN A 99 -10.49 20.34 36.88
CA ASN A 99 -9.06 20.17 36.67
C ASN A 99 -8.27 19.74 37.92
N GLU A 100 -8.88 18.92 38.79
CA GLU A 100 -8.21 18.40 39.98
C GLU A 100 -7.02 17.48 39.65
N SER A 101 -7.03 16.87 38.46
CA SER A 101 -5.96 15.99 37.98
C SER A 101 -4.84 16.73 37.23
N GLU A 102 -4.85 18.06 37.21
CA GLU A 102 -3.86 18.91 36.53
C GLU A 102 -3.69 18.58 35.02
N LEU A 103 -4.73 18.01 34.40
CA LEU A 103 -4.70 17.60 33.00
C LEU A 103 -4.61 18.80 32.05
N ALA A 104 -5.22 19.93 32.40
CA ALA A 104 -5.07 21.15 31.62
C ALA A 104 -3.61 21.58 31.54
N GLU A 105 -2.87 21.57 32.67
CA GLU A 105 -1.46 21.92 32.69
C GLU A 105 -0.62 20.94 31.87
N ILE A 106 -0.87 19.63 32.00
CA ILE A 106 -0.15 18.59 31.24
C ILE A 106 -0.29 18.80 29.73
N PHE A 107 -1.51 19.04 29.25
CA PHE A 107 -1.75 19.24 27.82
C PHE A 107 -1.29 20.62 27.33
N GLU A 108 -1.41 21.67 28.14
CA GLU A 108 -0.87 23.00 27.85
C GLU A 108 0.67 22.98 27.70
N GLU A 109 1.38 22.18 28.51
CA GLU A 109 2.84 22.00 28.41
C GLU A 109 3.29 21.34 27.10
N HIS A 110 2.40 20.64 26.40
CA HIS A 110 2.69 20.00 25.11
C HIS A 110 2.46 20.93 23.91
N LEU A 111 1.92 22.13 24.12
CA LEU A 111 1.76 23.12 23.06
C LEU A 111 3.07 23.88 22.82
N ASP A 112 3.53 23.88 21.57
CA ASP A 112 4.60 24.77 21.11
C ASP A 112 4.06 25.99 20.34
N ASP A 113 4.95 26.87 19.90
CA ASP A 113 4.58 28.10 19.17
C ASP A 113 3.91 27.79 17.81
N ASP A 114 4.15 26.59 17.25
CA ASP A 114 3.63 26.13 15.96
C ASP A 114 2.35 25.28 16.10
N ALA A 115 1.86 25.06 17.32
CA ALA A 115 0.70 24.22 17.60
C ALA A 115 -0.55 24.65 16.82
N GLY A 116 -1.15 23.68 16.12
CA GLY A 116 -2.30 23.84 15.25
C GLY A 116 -3.61 24.08 16.01
N PRO A 117 -4.71 24.40 15.31
CA PRO A 117 -6.02 24.61 15.93
C PRO A 117 -6.54 23.39 16.69
N ASP A 118 -6.18 22.17 16.27
CA ASP A 118 -6.68 20.92 16.83
C ASP A 118 -5.99 20.62 18.16
N GLU A 119 -4.66 20.70 18.20
CA GLU A 119 -3.86 20.54 19.43
C GLU A 119 -4.26 21.55 20.51
N ARG A 120 -4.56 22.80 20.11
CA ARG A 120 -5.06 23.82 21.04
C ARG A 120 -6.42 23.45 21.62
N ARG A 121 -7.33 22.86 20.82
CA ARG A 121 -8.63 22.40 21.32
C ARG A 121 -8.47 21.24 22.31
N ASP A 122 -7.56 20.31 22.02
CA ASP A 122 -7.25 19.17 22.89
C ASP A 122 -6.70 19.60 24.27
N ALA A 123 -6.04 20.76 24.36
CA ALA A 123 -5.63 21.36 25.62
C ALA A 123 -6.75 22.17 26.29
N ASP A 124 -7.42 23.04 25.53
CA ASP A 124 -8.45 23.94 26.05
C ASP A 124 -9.63 23.20 26.69
N ILE A 125 -9.97 22.01 26.18
CA ILE A 125 -11.11 21.22 26.67
C ILE A 125 -11.02 20.93 28.17
N TRP A 126 -9.81 20.80 28.72
CA TRP A 126 -9.60 20.57 30.15
C TRP A 126 -9.89 21.80 31.02
N ARG A 127 -9.90 23.01 30.46
CA ARG A 127 -10.26 24.23 31.20
C ARG A 127 -11.75 24.55 31.15
N ARG A 128 -12.43 24.18 30.06
CA ARG A 128 -13.80 24.64 29.76
C ARG A 128 -14.82 23.53 29.55
N GLY A 129 -14.40 22.26 29.51
CA GLY A 129 -15.27 21.13 29.23
C GLY A 129 -16.32 20.91 30.31
N LEU A 130 -17.54 20.58 29.86
CA LEU A 130 -18.60 20.08 30.74
C LEU A 130 -18.43 18.57 30.93
N GLN A 131 -18.09 18.15 32.14
CA GLN A 131 -17.81 16.77 32.50
C GLN A 131 -19.09 15.95 32.69
N LEU A 132 -19.15 14.79 32.04
CA LEU A 132 -20.27 13.85 32.07
C LEU A 132 -19.93 12.50 32.71
N ASP A 133 -18.67 12.11 32.82
CA ASP A 133 -18.26 10.91 33.56
C ASP A 133 -18.43 11.14 35.07
N VAL A 134 -19.45 10.49 35.65
CA VAL A 134 -19.69 10.52 37.12
C VAL A 134 -18.90 9.42 37.79
N GLU A 135 -18.93 8.22 37.21
CA GLU A 135 -18.17 7.07 37.63
C GLU A 135 -17.57 6.40 36.39
N SER A 136 -16.25 6.30 36.33
CA SER A 136 -15.53 5.71 35.22
C SER A 136 -14.23 5.05 35.68
N ASP A 137 -13.74 4.13 34.87
CA ASP A 137 -12.37 3.64 34.98
C ASP A 137 -11.47 4.71 34.35
N ILE A 138 -11.03 5.72 35.11
CA ILE A 138 -10.04 6.75 34.69
C ILE A 138 -10.24 7.28 33.25
N THR A 139 -11.51 7.48 32.86
CA THR A 139 -11.95 7.91 31.54
C THR A 139 -12.80 9.16 31.69
N HIS A 140 -12.38 10.23 31.05
CA HIS A 140 -13.06 11.52 31.06
C HIS A 140 -13.93 11.68 29.81
N VAL A 141 -15.14 12.20 29.98
CA VAL A 141 -16.08 12.53 28.92
C VAL A 141 -16.49 13.99 29.08
N LEU A 142 -16.05 14.84 28.16
CA LEU A 142 -16.21 16.29 28.22
C LEU A 142 -16.99 16.80 27.01
N LEU A 143 -18.03 17.61 27.21
CA LEU A 143 -18.65 18.39 26.13
C LEU A 143 -17.97 19.77 26.03
N ASP A 144 -17.59 20.19 24.83
CA ASP A 144 -16.96 21.49 24.61
C ASP A 144 -17.98 22.58 24.25
N PRO A 145 -18.22 23.59 25.11
CA PRO A 145 -19.15 24.67 24.82
C PRO A 145 -18.65 25.70 23.78
N GLU A 146 -17.43 25.57 23.28
CA GLU A 146 -16.83 26.46 22.25
C GLU A 146 -16.50 25.73 20.94
N ASP A 147 -16.61 24.40 20.91
CA ASP A 147 -16.57 23.59 19.69
C ASP A 147 -17.99 23.17 19.31
N VAL A 148 -18.70 24.11 18.69
CA VAL A 148 -20.13 24.04 18.42
C VAL A 148 -20.39 24.05 16.91
N ASP A 149 -21.20 23.11 16.44
CA ASP A 149 -21.59 23.03 15.02
C ASP A 149 -22.74 23.99 14.65
N GLU A 150 -23.17 23.94 13.39
CA GLU A 150 -24.26 24.79 12.85
C GLU A 150 -25.63 24.51 13.50
N ASP A 151 -25.83 23.31 14.07
CA ASP A 151 -27.06 22.88 14.72
C ASP A 151 -27.07 23.21 16.22
N GLY A 152 -25.96 23.76 16.74
CA GLY A 152 -25.78 24.08 18.16
C GLY A 152 -25.38 22.87 19.00
N GLU A 153 -24.97 21.77 18.38
CA GLU A 153 -24.40 20.62 19.06
C GLU A 153 -22.97 20.92 19.50
N TRP A 154 -22.61 20.41 20.68
CA TRP A 154 -21.26 20.53 21.22
C TRP A 154 -20.51 19.25 20.93
N ALA A 155 -19.26 19.36 20.51
CA ALA A 155 -18.38 18.21 20.37
C ALA A 155 -18.18 17.51 21.72
N VAL A 156 -18.07 16.18 21.70
CA VAL A 156 -17.70 15.37 22.86
C VAL A 156 -16.25 14.95 22.73
N TYR A 157 -15.47 15.06 23.80
CA TYR A 157 -14.11 14.59 23.88
C TYR A 157 -14.03 13.47 24.91
N ILE A 158 -13.43 12.34 24.53
CA ILE A 158 -13.14 11.24 25.44
C ILE A 158 -11.63 11.12 25.62
N TRP A 159 -11.18 11.02 26.86
CA TRP A 159 -9.78 10.71 27.13
C TRP A 159 -9.65 9.66 28.24
N ALA A 160 -8.85 8.63 27.99
CA ALA A 160 -8.55 7.59 28.97
C ALA A 160 -7.06 7.54 29.24
N SER A 161 -6.67 7.54 30.52
CA SER A 161 -5.26 7.66 30.94
C SER A 161 -4.33 6.59 30.37
N TRP A 162 -4.84 5.41 30.03
CA TRP A 162 -4.06 4.28 29.50
C TRP A 162 -3.99 4.22 27.98
N ARG A 163 -4.76 5.05 27.24
CA ARG A 163 -4.71 5.05 25.76
C ARG A 163 -3.43 5.70 25.23
N ALA A 164 -2.73 6.50 26.04
CA ALA A 164 -1.49 7.22 25.66
C ALA A 164 -1.64 8.05 24.37
N GLU A 165 -2.85 8.55 24.12
CA GLU A 165 -3.27 9.32 22.95
C GLU A 165 -3.97 10.60 23.40
N PRO A 166 -4.04 11.65 22.54
CA PRO A 166 -4.83 12.85 22.83
C PRO A 166 -6.34 12.53 22.94
N PRO A 167 -7.15 13.45 23.50
CA PRO A 167 -8.59 13.28 23.59
C PRO A 167 -9.24 13.00 22.22
N GLU A 168 -10.03 11.94 22.14
CA GLU A 168 -10.77 11.56 20.94
C GLU A 168 -12.02 12.43 20.79
N ARG A 169 -12.15 13.14 19.66
CA ARG A 169 -13.26 14.04 19.38
C ARG A 169 -14.39 13.36 18.60
N TYR A 170 -15.61 13.47 19.12
CA TYR A 170 -16.87 13.12 18.46
C TYR A 170 -17.63 14.40 18.10
N ALA A 171 -18.33 14.38 16.97
CA ALA A 171 -19.03 15.57 16.47
C ALA A 171 -20.12 16.08 17.43
N ASN A 172 -20.82 15.17 18.12
CA ASN A 172 -21.90 15.49 19.06
C ASN A 172 -22.20 14.31 19.99
N PHE A 173 -23.13 14.51 20.94
CA PHE A 173 -23.51 13.50 21.93
C PHE A 173 -24.18 12.24 21.33
N VAL A 174 -24.82 12.34 20.16
CA VAL A 174 -25.42 11.18 19.48
C VAL A 174 -24.34 10.24 18.97
N GLU A 175 -23.35 10.78 18.26
CA GLU A 175 -22.24 10.00 17.72
C GLU A 175 -21.41 9.37 18.85
N PHE A 176 -21.20 10.10 19.95
CA PHE A 176 -20.62 9.54 21.17
C PHE A 176 -21.41 8.33 21.70
N MET A 177 -22.73 8.46 21.91
CA MET A 177 -23.53 7.36 22.46
C MET A 177 -23.61 6.16 21.52
N ARG A 178 -23.60 6.37 20.20
CA ARG A 178 -23.55 5.30 19.20
C ARG A 178 -22.22 4.56 19.25
N ASP A 179 -21.11 5.27 19.43
CA ASP A 179 -19.81 4.64 19.55
C ASP A 179 -19.65 3.90 20.88
N MET A 180 -20.18 4.44 21.98
CA MET A 180 -20.24 3.71 23.26
C MET A 180 -21.08 2.42 23.16
N HIS A 181 -22.18 2.43 22.41
CA HIS A 181 -22.92 1.20 22.11
C HIS A 181 -22.08 0.20 21.30
N ARG A 182 -21.36 0.69 20.28
CA ARG A 182 -20.42 -0.12 19.49
C ARG A 182 -19.29 -0.69 20.36
N GLU A 183 -18.70 0.10 21.27
CA GLU A 183 -17.66 -0.33 22.21
C GLU A 183 -18.17 -1.45 23.12
N PHE A 184 -19.38 -1.30 23.68
CA PHE A 184 -20.04 -2.35 24.46
C PHE A 184 -20.10 -3.67 23.69
N HIS A 185 -20.55 -3.66 22.42
CA HIS A 185 -20.59 -4.86 21.59
C HIS A 185 -19.18 -5.42 21.32
N SER A 186 -18.22 -4.56 20.99
CA SER A 186 -16.84 -4.96 20.69
C SER A 186 -16.15 -5.64 21.88
N LEU A 187 -16.35 -5.12 23.09
CA LEU A 187 -15.81 -5.71 24.31
C LEU A 187 -16.48 -7.06 24.63
N ARG A 188 -17.79 -7.18 24.41
CA ARG A 188 -18.53 -8.45 24.58
C ARG A 188 -18.16 -9.49 23.52
N ALA A 189 -17.76 -9.08 22.33
CA ALA A 189 -17.27 -10.00 21.30
C ALA A 189 -15.91 -10.63 21.67
N ARG A 190 -15.13 -10.00 22.54
CA ARG A 190 -13.80 -10.45 22.99
C ARG A 190 -13.82 -11.31 24.27
N SER A 191 -14.99 -11.88 24.62
CA SER A 191 -15.13 -12.74 25.80
C SER A 191 -14.18 -13.95 25.78
N ALA A 192 -13.85 -14.45 26.97
CA ALA A 192 -12.84 -15.49 27.17
C ALA A 192 -13.12 -16.77 26.36
N ASP A 193 -12.04 -17.48 25.98
CA ASP A 193 -12.11 -18.73 25.23
C ASP A 193 -13.10 -19.72 25.86
N GLY A 194 -14.16 -20.08 25.12
CA GLY A 194 -15.18 -21.04 25.55
C GLY A 194 -16.53 -20.44 25.95
N GLU A 195 -16.65 -19.11 26.04
CA GLU A 195 -17.95 -18.45 26.20
C GLU A 195 -18.79 -18.50 24.90
N PRO A 196 -20.13 -18.59 24.99
CA PRO A 196 -20.99 -18.51 23.83
C PRO A 196 -20.79 -17.19 23.08
N GLU A 197 -20.91 -17.22 21.75
CA GLU A 197 -20.88 -16.01 20.94
C GLU A 197 -21.95 -15.02 21.41
N PHE A 198 -21.55 -13.76 21.62
CA PHE A 198 -22.48 -12.69 21.93
C PHE A 198 -23.40 -12.45 20.73
N ALA A 199 -24.62 -12.99 20.82
CA ALA A 199 -25.59 -13.01 19.72
C ALA A 199 -26.94 -12.41 20.13
N ASN A 200 -27.27 -11.27 19.53
CA ASN A 200 -28.54 -10.56 19.69
C ASN A 200 -29.08 -10.10 18.32
N ASP A 201 -30.12 -9.28 18.30
CA ASP A 201 -30.71 -8.80 17.04
C ASP A 201 -29.74 -7.91 16.27
N THR A 202 -29.05 -6.97 16.93
CA THR A 202 -28.03 -6.11 16.31
C THR A 202 -26.89 -6.93 15.70
N THR A 203 -26.37 -7.94 16.41
CA THR A 203 -25.27 -8.75 15.87
C THR A 203 -25.72 -9.58 14.67
N ARG A 204 -26.95 -10.12 14.68
CA ARG A 204 -27.51 -10.84 13.53
C ARG A 204 -27.75 -9.94 12.32
N GLU A 205 -28.20 -8.71 12.54
CA GLU A 205 -28.31 -7.69 11.50
C GLU A 205 -26.93 -7.38 10.89
N LEU A 206 -25.91 -7.20 11.72
CA LEU A 206 -24.54 -6.94 11.27
C LEU A 206 -23.92 -8.15 10.57
N ASP A 207 -24.18 -9.38 11.02
CA ASP A 207 -23.68 -10.60 10.34
C ASP A 207 -24.30 -10.75 8.95
N ALA A 208 -25.60 -10.40 8.82
CA ALA A 208 -26.26 -10.32 7.52
C ALA A 208 -25.65 -9.20 6.65
N LEU A 209 -25.31 -8.06 7.24
CA LEU A 209 -24.62 -6.96 6.55
C LEU A 209 -23.23 -7.37 6.07
N VAL A 210 -22.46 -8.12 6.86
CA VAL A 210 -21.13 -8.65 6.48
C VAL A 210 -21.28 -9.58 5.28
N GLU A 211 -22.25 -10.49 5.31
CA GLU A 211 -22.49 -11.42 4.20
C GLU A 211 -22.98 -10.70 2.94
N GLN A 212 -23.85 -9.70 3.08
CA GLN A 212 -24.27 -8.85 1.97
C GLN A 212 -23.08 -8.09 1.38
N SER A 213 -22.26 -7.48 2.24
CA SER A 213 -21.07 -6.70 1.85
C SER A 213 -20.07 -7.58 1.12
N ARG A 214 -19.86 -8.81 1.59
CA ARG A 214 -19.03 -9.81 0.89
C ARG A 214 -19.51 -10.05 -0.54
N LEU A 215 -20.81 -10.26 -0.73
CA LEU A 215 -21.40 -10.48 -2.05
C LEU A 215 -21.29 -9.23 -2.94
N GLU A 216 -21.48 -8.03 -2.38
CA GLU A 216 -21.31 -6.77 -3.11
C GLU A 216 -19.86 -6.57 -3.58
N VAL A 217 -18.88 -6.85 -2.72
CA VAL A 217 -17.45 -6.79 -3.09
C VAL A 217 -17.14 -7.77 -4.23
N LEU A 218 -17.69 -8.99 -4.18
CA LEU A 218 -17.51 -9.98 -5.25
C LEU A 218 -18.21 -9.59 -6.57
N ARG A 219 -19.23 -8.72 -6.51
CA ARG A 219 -19.89 -8.14 -7.70
C ARG A 219 -19.15 -6.95 -8.29
N GLY A 220 -18.14 -6.42 -7.61
CA GLY A 220 -17.43 -5.20 -8.01
C GLY A 220 -17.79 -3.95 -7.19
N ASN A 221 -18.78 -4.02 -6.30
CA ASN A 221 -19.30 -2.88 -5.53
C ASN A 221 -18.59 -2.76 -4.17
N TRP A 222 -17.29 -2.50 -4.18
CA TRP A 222 -16.45 -2.61 -2.98
C TRP A 222 -16.46 -1.37 -2.08
N GLU A 223 -16.68 -0.15 -2.59
CA GLU A 223 -16.53 1.09 -1.80
C GLU A 223 -17.52 1.14 -0.62
N ARG A 224 -18.82 1.05 -0.90
CA ARG A 224 -19.86 1.04 0.14
C ARG A 224 -19.79 -0.19 1.03
N ALA A 225 -19.45 -1.34 0.44
CA ALA A 225 -19.31 -2.58 1.17
C ALA A 225 -18.10 -2.55 2.13
N GLY A 226 -17.01 -1.86 1.77
CA GLY A 226 -15.87 -1.62 2.64
C GLY A 226 -16.26 -0.85 3.91
N HIS A 227 -17.02 0.24 3.75
CA HIS A 227 -17.54 1.00 4.90
C HIS A 227 -18.46 0.17 5.80
N ALA A 228 -19.33 -0.67 5.23
CA ALA A 228 -20.20 -1.57 6.00
C ALA A 228 -19.40 -2.66 6.76
N LEU A 229 -18.31 -3.15 6.17
CA LEU A 229 -17.39 -4.06 6.86
C LEU A 229 -16.64 -3.35 8.00
N ASP A 230 -16.25 -2.09 7.83
CA ASP A 230 -15.63 -1.29 8.90
C ASP A 230 -16.62 -1.01 10.05
N GLU A 231 -17.88 -0.75 9.74
CA GLU A 231 -18.94 -0.64 10.74
C GLU A 231 -19.08 -1.94 11.52
N ALA A 232 -19.22 -3.09 10.84
CA ALA A 232 -19.33 -4.39 11.50
C ALA A 232 -18.06 -4.76 12.30
N LYS A 233 -16.88 -4.40 11.81
CA LYS A 233 -15.60 -4.54 12.53
C LYS A 233 -15.63 -3.74 13.84
N GLY A 234 -16.17 -2.52 13.82
CA GLY A 234 -16.33 -1.70 15.00
C GLY A 234 -17.12 -2.39 16.11
N TYR A 235 -18.15 -3.16 15.76
CA TYR A 235 -18.94 -3.98 16.67
C TYR A 235 -18.28 -5.32 17.06
N GLY A 236 -17.04 -5.56 16.63
CA GLY A 236 -16.32 -6.80 16.88
C GLY A 236 -16.89 -8.02 16.14
N ARG A 237 -17.62 -7.82 15.03
CA ARG A 237 -18.23 -8.94 14.31
C ARG A 237 -17.18 -9.84 13.65
N PRO A 238 -17.33 -11.17 13.73
CA PRO A 238 -16.44 -12.12 13.07
C PRO A 238 -16.34 -11.84 11.57
N ARG A 239 -15.18 -12.17 10.95
CA ARG A 239 -14.91 -12.07 9.51
C ARG A 239 -14.79 -10.63 8.97
N ALA A 240 -15.44 -9.64 9.57
CA ALA A 240 -15.50 -8.27 9.07
C ALA A 240 -14.11 -7.64 8.89
N ALA A 241 -13.24 -7.78 9.89
CA ALA A 241 -11.86 -7.29 9.84
C ALA A 241 -11.06 -7.96 8.71
N GLY A 242 -11.02 -9.29 8.66
CA GLY A 242 -10.28 -10.04 7.65
C GLY A 242 -10.77 -9.82 6.22
N LEU A 243 -12.07 -9.60 6.01
CA LEU A 243 -12.64 -9.22 4.72
C LEU A 243 -12.25 -7.79 4.33
N GLY A 244 -12.40 -6.82 5.23
CA GLY A 244 -12.00 -5.42 4.99
C GLY A 244 -10.51 -5.28 4.71
N ASP A 245 -9.68 -6.06 5.39
CA ASP A 245 -8.23 -6.08 5.22
C ASP A 245 -7.79 -6.53 3.83
N GLN A 246 -8.54 -7.43 3.18
CA GLN A 246 -8.26 -7.82 1.78
C GLN A 246 -8.49 -6.66 0.81
N ILE A 247 -9.51 -5.84 1.07
CA ILE A 247 -9.77 -4.62 0.29
C ILE A 247 -8.63 -3.62 0.51
N ARG A 248 -8.30 -3.34 1.78
CA ARG A 248 -7.20 -2.43 2.14
C ARG A 248 -5.86 -2.85 1.55
N ARG A 249 -5.55 -4.14 1.56
CA ARG A 249 -4.31 -4.68 0.97
C ARG A 249 -4.21 -4.36 -0.52
N LEU A 250 -5.30 -4.54 -1.27
CA LEU A 250 -5.35 -4.22 -2.70
C LEU A 250 -5.26 -2.72 -2.97
N LEU A 251 -5.72 -1.88 -2.04
CA LEU A 251 -5.60 -0.43 -2.12
C LEU A 251 -4.22 0.10 -1.66
N GLY A 252 -3.28 -0.78 -1.29
CA GLY A 252 -1.93 -0.41 -0.86
C GLY A 252 -1.83 0.07 0.59
N GLN A 253 -2.87 -0.10 1.41
CA GLN A 253 -2.88 0.29 2.83
C GLN A 253 -2.26 -0.80 3.72
N THR A 254 -0.99 -1.15 3.47
CA THR A 254 -0.37 -2.36 4.03
C THR A 254 -0.18 -2.34 5.55
N TYR A 255 0.11 -1.17 6.13
CA TYR A 255 0.39 -0.99 7.56
C TYR A 255 -0.80 -1.31 8.49
N ALA A 256 -2.02 -1.33 7.96
CA ALA A 256 -3.25 -1.55 8.71
C ALA A 256 -3.87 -2.94 8.47
N VAL A 257 -3.14 -3.85 7.82
CA VAL A 257 -3.65 -5.16 7.37
C VAL A 257 -3.03 -6.27 8.20
N TYR A 258 -3.88 -7.04 8.90
CA TYR A 258 -3.48 -8.20 9.69
C TYR A 258 -4.31 -9.46 9.37
N PHE A 259 -5.41 -9.31 8.63
CA PHE A 259 -6.35 -10.38 8.31
C PHE A 259 -6.88 -11.08 9.56
N GLU A 260 -7.20 -10.28 10.58
CA GLU A 260 -7.59 -10.73 11.91
C GLU A 260 -8.75 -11.75 11.85
N GLY A 261 -8.58 -12.86 12.56
CA GLY A 261 -9.55 -13.95 12.62
C GLY A 261 -9.64 -14.83 11.36
N VAL A 262 -8.85 -14.56 10.32
CA VAL A 262 -8.89 -15.32 9.04
C VAL A 262 -7.54 -15.92 8.67
N VAL A 263 -6.42 -15.21 8.87
CA VAL A 263 -5.08 -15.72 8.48
C VAL A 263 -4.62 -16.93 9.28
N THR A 264 -5.16 -17.14 10.48
CA THR A 264 -4.84 -18.29 11.34
C THR A 264 -5.59 -19.57 10.94
N ASP A 265 -6.59 -19.49 10.05
CA ASP A 265 -7.28 -20.65 9.48
C ASP A 265 -6.42 -21.26 8.36
N PRO A 266 -6.02 -22.54 8.46
CA PRO A 266 -5.22 -23.23 7.44
C PRO A 266 -5.83 -23.20 6.03
N ARG A 267 -7.16 -23.03 5.90
CA ARG A 267 -7.84 -22.90 4.61
C ARG A 267 -7.45 -21.63 3.86
N TYR A 268 -7.25 -20.51 4.56
CA TYR A 268 -6.99 -19.21 3.96
C TYR A 268 -5.54 -18.76 4.08
N ALA A 269 -4.78 -19.33 5.03
CA ALA A 269 -3.38 -19.02 5.25
C ALA A 269 -2.53 -19.01 3.94
N PRO A 270 -2.66 -19.98 3.00
CA PRO A 270 -1.87 -19.96 1.76
C PRO A 270 -2.10 -18.74 0.86
N GLU A 271 -3.24 -18.04 1.00
CA GLU A 271 -3.58 -16.85 0.21
C GLU A 271 -3.27 -15.54 0.94
N LEU A 272 -3.44 -15.52 2.27
CA LEU A 272 -3.34 -14.28 3.05
C LEU A 272 -1.98 -14.10 3.72
N LEU A 273 -1.37 -15.18 4.21
CA LEU A 273 -0.12 -15.16 4.95
C LEU A 273 1.07 -14.64 4.11
N PRO A 274 1.22 -15.00 2.81
CA PRO A 274 2.34 -14.49 2.02
C PRO A 274 2.40 -12.96 1.97
N ALA A 275 1.25 -12.28 1.92
CA ALA A 275 1.19 -10.82 1.90
C ALA A 275 1.73 -10.19 3.21
N LEU A 276 1.41 -10.77 4.37
CA LEU A 276 1.95 -10.32 5.66
C LEU A 276 3.45 -10.63 5.80
N VAL A 277 3.88 -11.80 5.33
CA VAL A 277 5.29 -12.22 5.39
C VAL A 277 6.15 -11.34 4.46
N ALA A 278 5.66 -10.99 3.28
CA ALA A 278 6.34 -10.05 2.38
C ALA A 278 6.51 -8.67 3.02
N GLU A 279 5.48 -8.17 3.71
CA GLU A 279 5.54 -6.92 4.47
C GLU A 279 6.57 -6.99 5.60
N HIS A 280 6.58 -8.10 6.35
CA HIS A 280 7.57 -8.33 7.39
C HIS A 280 8.99 -8.34 6.82
N ALA A 281 9.23 -9.09 5.73
CA ALA A 281 10.54 -9.18 5.10
C ALA A 281 11.05 -7.82 4.59
N ALA A 282 10.17 -6.96 4.09
CA ALA A 282 10.54 -5.62 3.63
C ALA A 282 10.96 -4.68 4.79
N ASN A 283 10.43 -4.90 6.00
CA ASN A 283 10.61 -4.00 7.15
C ASN A 283 11.55 -4.54 8.25
N SER A 284 11.77 -5.86 8.33
CA SER A 284 12.69 -6.47 9.30
C SER A 284 14.09 -6.61 8.68
N TYR A 285 15.09 -5.96 9.27
CA TYR A 285 16.45 -5.94 8.70
C TYR A 285 17.42 -6.93 9.35
N ARG A 286 17.11 -7.54 10.51
CA ARG A 286 18.12 -8.31 11.30
C ARG A 286 17.63 -9.46 12.16
N ASP A 287 16.33 -9.60 12.43
CA ASP A 287 15.82 -10.65 13.31
C ASP A 287 14.54 -11.27 12.74
N ASP A 288 14.69 -12.44 12.13
CA ASP A 288 13.59 -13.24 11.61
C ASP A 288 13.08 -14.23 12.68
N SER A 289 13.59 -14.20 13.92
CA SER A 289 13.12 -15.10 14.99
C SER A 289 11.72 -14.72 15.49
N THR A 290 11.34 -13.44 15.35
CA THR A 290 10.06 -12.92 15.81
C THR A 290 9.34 -12.20 14.67
N LEU A 291 8.17 -12.72 14.28
CA LEU A 291 7.31 -12.06 13.30
C LEU A 291 6.73 -10.76 13.89
N MET A 292 6.66 -9.70 13.09
CA MET A 292 6.08 -8.41 13.51
C MET A 292 4.55 -8.42 13.59
N PHE A 293 3.91 -9.53 13.21
CA PHE A 293 2.46 -9.72 13.26
C PHE A 293 2.11 -10.93 14.13
N SER A 294 0.94 -10.88 14.75
CA SER A 294 0.46 -11.94 15.64
C SER A 294 -0.17 -13.09 14.85
N LEU A 295 0.25 -14.32 15.15
CA LEU A 295 -0.43 -15.56 14.77
C LEU A 295 -1.02 -16.27 15.99
N ARG A 296 -1.44 -15.51 17.02
CA ARG A 296 -2.06 -16.08 18.22
C ARG A 296 -3.29 -16.92 17.83
N GLY A 297 -3.35 -18.15 18.33
CA GLY A 297 -4.44 -19.09 18.02
C GLY A 297 -4.23 -19.90 16.74
N ALA A 298 -3.14 -19.68 15.99
CA ALA A 298 -2.79 -20.50 14.84
C ALA A 298 -2.26 -21.88 15.26
N GLY A 299 -2.49 -22.89 14.41
CA GLY A 299 -1.85 -24.20 14.54
C GLY A 299 -0.37 -24.16 14.13
N ASP A 300 0.39 -25.17 14.58
CA ASP A 300 1.82 -25.32 14.26
C ASP A 300 2.09 -25.37 12.74
N ASP A 301 1.12 -25.84 11.95
CA ASP A 301 1.17 -25.90 10.49
C ASP A 301 1.18 -24.50 9.85
N VAL A 302 0.33 -23.58 10.31
CA VAL A 302 0.28 -22.19 9.82
C VAL A 302 1.53 -21.42 10.24
N VAL A 303 2.00 -21.61 11.46
CA VAL A 303 3.26 -20.99 11.93
C VAL A 303 4.44 -21.50 11.10
N SER A 304 4.52 -22.81 10.85
CA SER A 304 5.56 -23.40 10.00
C SER A 304 5.51 -22.87 8.56
N LEU A 305 4.29 -22.70 8.02
CA LEU A 305 4.08 -22.09 6.70
C LEU A 305 4.59 -20.64 6.65
N ALA A 306 4.42 -19.86 7.72
CA ALA A 306 4.90 -18.47 7.79
C ALA A 306 6.41 -18.40 7.64
N TYR A 307 7.16 -19.18 8.44
CA TYR A 307 8.62 -19.20 8.39
C TYR A 307 9.16 -19.79 7.08
N ALA A 308 8.53 -20.84 6.54
CA ALA A 308 8.91 -21.39 5.24
C ALA A 308 8.70 -20.37 4.11
N THR A 309 7.60 -19.62 4.16
CA THR A 309 7.31 -18.53 3.21
C THR A 309 8.32 -17.39 3.35
N LEU A 310 8.72 -17.05 4.59
CA LEU A 310 9.71 -16.02 4.86
C LEU A 310 11.07 -16.38 4.25
N GLU A 311 11.53 -17.61 4.46
CA GLU A 311 12.77 -18.12 3.86
C GLU A 311 12.72 -18.03 2.33
N GLN A 312 11.60 -18.45 1.72
CA GLN A 312 11.42 -18.38 0.27
C GLN A 312 11.44 -16.95 -0.26
N ILE A 313 10.78 -16.00 0.42
CA ILE A 313 10.75 -14.59 0.04
C ILE A 313 12.13 -13.95 0.17
N ARG A 314 12.85 -14.21 1.28
CA ARG A 314 14.24 -13.73 1.48
C ARG A 314 15.18 -14.23 0.39
N ASN A 315 15.00 -15.48 -0.03
CA ASN A 315 15.77 -16.08 -1.11
C ASN A 315 15.28 -15.67 -2.51
N GLY A 316 14.17 -14.91 -2.62
CA GLY A 316 13.57 -14.54 -3.91
C GLY A 316 12.99 -15.72 -4.70
N THR A 317 12.70 -16.83 -4.03
CA THR A 317 12.24 -18.09 -4.63
C THR A 317 10.75 -18.37 -4.45
N TYR A 318 10.06 -17.56 -3.63
CA TYR A 318 8.62 -17.71 -3.44
C TYR A 318 7.90 -17.58 -4.78
N ARG A 319 7.00 -18.52 -5.05
CA ARG A 319 6.22 -18.59 -6.28
C ARG A 319 4.78 -18.85 -5.93
N TYR A 320 3.91 -17.91 -6.31
CA TYR A 320 2.50 -18.12 -6.12
C TYR A 320 1.95 -19.12 -7.14
N THR A 321 1.11 -20.04 -6.66
CA THR A 321 0.42 -21.01 -7.50
C THR A 321 -1.04 -21.09 -7.05
N ALA A 322 -1.94 -21.27 -8.00
CA ALA A 322 -3.37 -21.47 -7.76
C ALA A 322 -3.88 -22.65 -8.60
N ALA A 323 -5.02 -23.21 -8.22
CA ALA A 323 -5.63 -24.29 -8.99
C ALA A 323 -6.52 -23.76 -10.14
N GLY A 324 -6.70 -24.58 -11.17
CA GLY A 324 -7.66 -24.33 -12.24
C GLY A 324 -7.24 -23.23 -13.22
N PRO A 325 -8.20 -22.68 -14.00
CA PRO A 325 -7.93 -21.71 -15.06
C PRO A 325 -7.22 -20.44 -14.59
N PHE A 326 -7.50 -19.99 -13.36
CA PHE A 326 -6.81 -18.85 -12.75
C PHE A 326 -5.33 -19.16 -12.50
N GLY A 327 -5.01 -20.36 -12.00
CA GLY A 327 -3.62 -20.81 -11.85
C GLY A 327 -2.84 -20.85 -13.17
N GLU A 328 -3.46 -21.32 -14.25
CA GLU A 328 -2.82 -21.27 -15.58
C GLU A 328 -2.57 -19.83 -16.06
N ALA A 329 -3.48 -18.90 -15.71
CA ALA A 329 -3.32 -17.49 -16.02
C ALA A 329 -2.20 -16.85 -15.19
N VAL A 330 -2.06 -17.21 -13.92
CA VAL A 330 -0.94 -16.80 -13.06
C VAL A 330 0.40 -17.19 -13.68
N GLU A 331 0.52 -18.43 -14.17
CA GLU A 331 1.74 -18.91 -14.83
C GLU A 331 2.06 -18.14 -16.12
N ARG A 332 1.05 -17.90 -16.96
CA ARG A 332 1.21 -17.06 -18.16
C ARG A 332 1.56 -15.61 -17.83
N ALA A 333 0.92 -15.03 -16.81
CA ALA A 333 1.20 -13.68 -16.37
C ALA A 333 2.63 -13.55 -15.86
N ARG A 334 3.11 -14.54 -15.09
CA ARG A 334 4.49 -14.56 -14.60
C ARG A 334 5.51 -14.66 -15.74
N GLU A 335 5.20 -15.46 -16.76
CA GLU A 335 6.01 -15.54 -17.99
C GLU A 335 6.08 -14.20 -18.72
N LEU A 336 4.98 -13.47 -18.82
CA LEU A 336 4.95 -12.14 -19.44
C LEU A 336 5.72 -11.11 -18.62
N ALA A 337 5.52 -11.10 -17.30
CA ALA A 337 6.12 -10.13 -16.39
C ALA A 337 7.65 -10.26 -16.31
N ARG A 338 8.19 -11.50 -16.24
CA ARG A 338 9.66 -11.71 -16.20
C ARG A 338 10.42 -11.24 -17.45
N TRP A 339 9.69 -11.04 -18.55
CA TRP A 339 10.21 -10.48 -19.80
C TRP A 339 9.77 -9.02 -20.04
N GLY A 340 9.20 -8.38 -19.04
CA GLY A 340 8.86 -6.95 -19.05
C GLY A 340 7.50 -6.59 -19.63
N ASN A 341 6.64 -7.56 -19.99
CA ASN A 341 5.27 -7.26 -20.43
C ASN A 341 4.32 -7.18 -19.22
N THR A 342 4.43 -6.11 -18.43
CA THR A 342 3.68 -5.95 -17.18
C THR A 342 2.19 -5.75 -17.41
N ASP A 343 1.82 -4.92 -18.40
CA ASP A 343 0.42 -4.68 -18.73
C ASP A 343 -0.25 -5.91 -19.34
N GLY A 344 0.46 -6.70 -20.16
CA GLY A 344 -0.05 -7.98 -20.66
C GLY A 344 -0.20 -9.02 -19.55
N ALA A 345 0.75 -9.07 -18.61
CA ALA A 345 0.66 -9.93 -17.44
C ALA A 345 -0.58 -9.59 -16.59
N TRP A 346 -0.80 -8.30 -16.32
CA TRP A 346 -1.95 -7.83 -15.57
C TRP A 346 -3.28 -8.16 -16.27
N ARG A 347 -3.41 -7.86 -17.57
CA ARG A 347 -4.60 -8.23 -18.35
C ARG A 347 -4.86 -9.74 -18.32
N THR A 348 -3.82 -10.56 -18.38
CA THR A 348 -3.94 -12.02 -18.29
C THR A 348 -4.55 -12.47 -16.94
N LEU A 349 -4.19 -11.82 -15.83
CA LEU A 349 -4.79 -12.08 -14.52
C LEU A 349 -6.25 -11.63 -14.48
N MET A 350 -6.52 -10.43 -14.96
CA MET A 350 -7.87 -9.83 -14.97
C MET A 350 -8.85 -10.62 -15.85
N ASP A 351 -8.42 -11.10 -17.01
CA ASP A 351 -9.25 -11.93 -17.90
C ASP A 351 -9.63 -13.28 -17.26
N ALA A 352 -8.81 -13.79 -16.35
CA ALA A 352 -9.04 -15.04 -15.63
C ALA A 352 -9.76 -14.86 -14.29
N LEU A 353 -9.84 -13.63 -13.77
CA LEU A 353 -10.46 -13.33 -12.49
C LEU A 353 -11.96 -13.69 -12.43
N PRO A 354 -12.78 -13.52 -13.49
CA PRO A 354 -14.19 -13.91 -13.46
C PRO A 354 -14.44 -15.40 -13.20
N VAL A 355 -13.49 -16.27 -13.59
CA VAL A 355 -13.58 -17.72 -13.37
C VAL A 355 -12.90 -18.18 -12.08
N TRP A 356 -12.21 -17.28 -11.37
CA TRP A 356 -11.65 -17.56 -10.05
C TRP A 356 -12.77 -17.81 -9.02
N GLN A 357 -12.51 -18.72 -8.09
CA GLN A 357 -13.44 -19.10 -7.04
C GLN A 357 -12.80 -18.86 -5.67
N PRO A 358 -13.56 -18.29 -4.71
CA PRO A 358 -13.08 -18.12 -3.35
C PRO A 358 -12.90 -19.49 -2.68
N LEU A 359 -11.94 -19.56 -1.77
CA LEU A 359 -11.66 -20.77 -0.97
C LEU A 359 -12.74 -21.02 0.08
N GLY A 360 -13.54 -20.00 0.39
CA GLY A 360 -14.58 -20.02 1.39
C GLY A 360 -15.20 -18.63 1.58
N PRO A 361 -16.10 -18.49 2.56
CA PRO A 361 -16.79 -17.24 2.86
C PRO A 361 -15.88 -16.09 3.32
N ASP A 362 -14.60 -16.33 3.63
CA ASP A 362 -13.67 -15.30 4.12
C ASP A 362 -12.61 -14.92 3.09
N HIS A 363 -12.81 -15.30 1.82
CA HIS A 363 -11.87 -15.04 0.74
C HIS A 363 -12.53 -14.18 -0.35
N LEU A 364 -12.05 -12.95 -0.52
CA LEU A 364 -12.59 -11.96 -1.47
C LEU A 364 -11.77 -11.82 -2.74
N ALA A 365 -10.47 -12.09 -2.68
CA ALA A 365 -9.57 -11.96 -3.82
C ALA A 365 -8.34 -12.85 -3.62
N PRO A 366 -7.77 -13.42 -4.70
CA PRO A 366 -6.49 -14.10 -4.61
C PRO A 366 -5.42 -13.08 -4.24
N LEU A 367 -4.73 -13.29 -3.12
CA LEU A 367 -3.73 -12.35 -2.58
C LEU A 367 -2.34 -12.96 -2.48
N GLY A 368 -2.20 -14.28 -2.61
CA GLY A 368 -0.90 -14.93 -2.46
C GLY A 368 0.14 -14.48 -3.50
N TRP A 369 -0.30 -13.97 -4.66
CA TRP A 369 0.57 -13.44 -5.71
C TRP A 369 1.22 -12.10 -5.37
N VAL A 370 0.68 -11.35 -4.41
CA VAL A 370 1.24 -10.05 -4.00
C VAL A 370 2.64 -10.21 -3.41
N ALA A 371 2.94 -11.38 -2.86
CA ALA A 371 4.26 -11.75 -2.34
C ALA A 371 5.18 -12.37 -3.40
N ASP A 372 4.68 -12.72 -4.59
CA ASP A 372 5.50 -13.25 -5.67
C ASP A 372 6.44 -12.14 -6.17
N PRO A 373 7.76 -12.36 -6.23
CA PRO A 373 8.72 -11.31 -6.55
C PRO A 373 8.63 -10.83 -8.00
N VAL A 374 7.98 -11.59 -8.89
CA VAL A 374 7.74 -11.23 -10.30
C VAL A 374 6.35 -10.62 -10.49
N LEU A 375 5.32 -11.15 -9.82
CA LEU A 375 3.93 -10.65 -9.97
C LEU A 375 3.58 -9.53 -9.00
N GLY A 376 4.14 -9.52 -7.80
CA GLY A 376 3.89 -8.52 -6.76
C GLY A 376 4.04 -7.08 -7.24
N PRO A 377 5.10 -6.73 -8.00
CA PRO A 377 5.25 -5.40 -8.59
C PRO A 377 4.11 -4.97 -9.54
N LEU A 378 3.29 -5.91 -10.02
CA LEU A 378 2.12 -5.56 -10.84
C LEU A 378 1.03 -4.85 -10.04
N LEU A 379 1.00 -4.97 -8.71
CA LEU A 379 0.00 -4.33 -7.88
C LEU A 379 0.29 -2.82 -7.75
N THR A 380 -0.62 -2.01 -8.26
CA THR A 380 -0.70 -0.56 -7.99
C THR A 380 -2.08 -0.24 -7.40
N PRO A 381 -2.27 0.91 -6.73
CA PRO A 381 -3.60 1.29 -6.23
C PRO A 381 -4.68 1.30 -7.33
N GLU A 382 -4.35 1.70 -8.56
CA GLU A 382 -5.27 1.74 -9.70
C GLU A 382 -5.66 0.32 -10.15
N ARG A 383 -4.68 -0.58 -10.26
CA ARG A 383 -4.90 -2.00 -10.57
C ARG A 383 -5.63 -2.73 -9.45
N GLY A 384 -5.36 -2.38 -8.19
CA GLY A 384 -6.12 -2.87 -7.03
C GLY A 384 -7.60 -2.49 -7.10
N ARG A 385 -7.92 -1.24 -7.46
CA ARG A 385 -9.30 -0.79 -7.69
C ARG A 385 -9.96 -1.52 -8.86
N GLU A 386 -9.24 -1.78 -9.95
CA GLU A 386 -9.76 -2.57 -11.07
C GLU A 386 -10.09 -4.01 -10.65
N LEU A 387 -9.20 -4.67 -9.91
CA LEU A 387 -9.42 -6.02 -9.37
C LEU A 387 -10.66 -6.05 -8.48
N LEU A 388 -10.77 -5.10 -7.54
CA LEU A 388 -11.90 -5.00 -6.63
C LEU A 388 -13.21 -4.71 -7.37
N SER A 389 -13.16 -3.94 -8.44
CA SER A 389 -14.32 -3.58 -9.27
C SER A 389 -14.71 -4.67 -10.26
N THR A 390 -13.86 -5.68 -10.46
CA THR A 390 -14.13 -6.78 -11.39
C THR A 390 -14.97 -7.87 -10.72
N PRO A 391 -16.13 -8.24 -11.30
CA PRO A 391 -16.97 -9.32 -10.79
C PRO A 391 -16.22 -10.66 -10.78
N ARG A 392 -16.35 -11.42 -9.69
CA ARG A 392 -15.59 -12.65 -9.45
C ARG A 392 -16.30 -13.59 -8.48
N GLY A 393 -15.79 -14.80 -8.29
CA GLY A 393 -16.38 -15.77 -7.36
C GLY A 393 -17.78 -16.23 -7.77
N GLY A 394 -18.02 -16.35 -9.09
CA GLY A 394 -19.32 -16.72 -9.65
C GLY A 394 -20.40 -15.63 -9.60
N GLN A 395 -20.06 -14.42 -9.14
CA GLN A 395 -20.98 -13.28 -9.19
C GLN A 395 -20.97 -12.60 -10.56
N THR A 396 -22.09 -12.00 -10.92
CA THR A 396 -22.25 -11.18 -12.13
C THR A 396 -22.27 -9.70 -11.76
N GLY A 397 -21.63 -8.86 -12.55
CA GLY A 397 -21.63 -7.40 -12.40
C GLY A 397 -21.15 -6.72 -13.67
N GLU A 398 -21.06 -5.39 -13.64
CA GLU A 398 -20.50 -4.61 -14.75
C GLU A 398 -18.97 -4.70 -14.72
N ALA A 399 -18.36 -5.02 -15.87
CA ALA A 399 -16.91 -5.06 -15.96
C ALA A 399 -16.36 -3.62 -15.95
N PRO A 400 -15.37 -3.30 -15.09
CA PRO A 400 -14.78 -1.98 -15.08
C PRO A 400 -14.03 -1.72 -16.39
N SER A 401 -13.87 -0.44 -16.73
CA SER A 401 -12.93 -0.07 -17.80
C SER A 401 -11.50 -0.33 -17.31
N PRO A 402 -10.64 -0.99 -18.12
CA PRO A 402 -9.25 -1.19 -17.76
C PRO A 402 -8.56 0.17 -17.53
N PRO A 403 -7.72 0.30 -16.50
CA PRO A 403 -6.91 1.48 -16.29
C PRO A 403 -5.91 1.66 -17.44
N ALA A 404 -5.35 2.85 -17.55
CA ALA A 404 -4.23 3.09 -18.46
C ALA A 404 -3.08 2.13 -18.14
N GLY A 405 -2.35 1.69 -19.17
CA GLY A 405 -1.16 0.89 -19.00
C GLY A 405 -0.10 1.62 -18.18
N LEU A 406 0.69 0.87 -17.41
CA LEU A 406 1.81 1.43 -16.66
C LEU A 406 3.01 1.72 -17.56
N ASP A 407 3.14 0.98 -18.67
CA ASP A 407 4.24 1.10 -19.60
C ASP A 407 3.84 2.02 -20.78
N PRO A 408 4.55 3.14 -21.01
CA PRO A 408 4.28 4.00 -22.15
C PRO A 408 4.74 3.33 -23.45
N ASP A 409 3.99 3.57 -24.54
CA ASP A 409 4.29 3.04 -25.88
C ASP A 409 5.46 3.77 -26.59
N ASN A 410 6.41 4.34 -25.84
CA ASN A 410 7.55 5.08 -26.39
C ASN A 410 8.79 5.02 -25.48
N LEU A 411 9.91 5.56 -25.97
CA LEU A 411 11.16 5.69 -25.21
C LEU A 411 11.28 7.02 -24.43
N ALA A 412 10.39 7.98 -24.65
CA ALA A 412 10.52 9.36 -24.20
C ALA A 412 10.54 9.51 -22.67
N TRP A 413 9.95 8.55 -21.94
CA TRP A 413 9.96 8.52 -20.48
C TRP A 413 11.38 8.44 -19.89
N LEU A 414 12.36 7.93 -20.65
CA LEU A 414 13.76 7.91 -20.22
C LEU A 414 14.33 9.33 -20.02
N ALA A 415 13.74 10.35 -20.63
CA ALA A 415 14.10 11.75 -20.43
C ALA A 415 13.39 12.40 -19.22
N ASP A 416 12.42 11.72 -18.59
CA ASP A 416 11.71 12.24 -17.42
C ASP A 416 12.65 12.28 -16.21
N PRO A 417 12.60 13.34 -15.38
CA PRO A 417 13.33 13.34 -14.11
C PRO A 417 12.78 12.23 -13.20
N ASP A 418 13.64 11.27 -12.86
CA ASP A 418 13.32 10.23 -11.88
C ASP A 418 13.35 10.84 -10.47
N PRO A 419 12.30 10.66 -9.64
CA PRO A 419 12.27 11.13 -8.25
C PRO A 419 13.50 10.72 -7.42
N HIS A 420 14.13 9.59 -7.75
CA HIS A 420 15.31 9.07 -7.03
C HIS A 420 16.65 9.43 -7.71
N GLY A 421 16.62 10.15 -8.85
CA GLY A 421 17.80 10.62 -9.57
C GLY A 421 18.66 9.53 -10.22
N ASN A 422 18.15 8.31 -10.39
CA ASN A 422 18.97 7.17 -10.79
C ASN A 422 19.20 7.08 -12.32
N LEU A 423 18.31 7.63 -13.15
CA LEU A 423 18.38 7.55 -14.63
C LEU A 423 19.07 8.74 -15.29
N THR A 424 20.16 9.27 -14.71
CA THR A 424 20.90 10.42 -15.29
C THR A 424 21.80 10.04 -16.47
N SER A 425 22.13 8.76 -16.59
CA SER A 425 22.87 8.14 -17.68
C SER A 425 22.32 6.72 -17.86
N TYR A 426 22.16 6.27 -19.10
CA TYR A 426 21.67 4.92 -19.39
C TYR A 426 22.17 4.47 -20.76
N ARG A 427 22.15 3.16 -20.99
CA ARG A 427 22.40 2.60 -22.31
C ARG A 427 21.57 1.36 -22.54
N PHE A 428 21.22 1.13 -23.80
CA PHE A 428 20.47 -0.05 -24.18
C PHE A 428 20.78 -0.51 -25.60
N VAL A 429 20.49 -1.79 -25.84
CA VAL A 429 20.52 -2.43 -27.15
C VAL A 429 19.14 -2.96 -27.45
N LEU A 430 18.64 -2.72 -28.66
CA LEU A 430 17.43 -3.31 -29.21
C LEU A 430 17.83 -4.25 -30.34
N VAL A 431 17.30 -5.47 -30.36
CA VAL A 431 17.56 -6.46 -31.41
C VAL A 431 16.25 -7.00 -31.98
N GLU A 432 16.09 -6.90 -33.28
CA GLU A 432 14.88 -7.29 -34.00
C GLU A 432 14.81 -8.81 -34.18
N GLY A 433 13.63 -9.41 -34.01
CA GLY A 433 13.35 -10.82 -34.30
C GLY A 433 14.10 -11.84 -33.44
N VAL A 434 14.83 -11.39 -32.42
CA VAL A 434 15.60 -12.23 -31.49
C VAL A 434 14.84 -12.30 -30.18
N LYS A 435 14.78 -13.49 -29.56
CA LYS A 435 14.15 -13.63 -28.26
C LYS A 435 15.05 -13.09 -27.14
N PRO A 436 14.49 -12.63 -26.01
CA PRO A 436 15.28 -12.13 -24.89
C PRO A 436 16.32 -13.14 -24.38
N GLU A 437 15.95 -14.42 -24.33
CA GLU A 437 16.80 -15.56 -23.91
C GLU A 437 18.06 -15.77 -24.79
N ASP A 438 18.03 -15.28 -26.04
CA ASP A 438 19.13 -15.46 -27.01
C ASP A 438 20.11 -14.25 -27.02
N LEU A 439 19.80 -13.17 -26.30
CA LEU A 439 20.63 -11.96 -26.25
C LEU A 439 22.02 -12.18 -25.61
N PRO A 440 22.19 -13.00 -24.54
CA PRO A 440 23.51 -13.27 -23.99
C PRO A 440 24.49 -13.82 -25.03
N GLY A 441 24.04 -14.71 -25.93
CA GLY A 441 24.88 -15.27 -26.99
C GLY A 441 25.37 -14.24 -28.02
N ARG A 442 24.78 -13.04 -28.05
CA ARG A 442 25.13 -11.95 -28.98
C ARG A 442 25.93 -10.85 -28.30
N LEU A 443 25.64 -10.58 -27.03
CA LEU A 443 26.12 -9.41 -26.29
C LEU A 443 27.16 -9.75 -25.21
N ALA A 444 27.23 -10.98 -24.72
CA ALA A 444 28.23 -11.39 -23.74
C ALA A 444 29.52 -11.92 -24.40
N ASP A 445 30.57 -12.07 -23.61
CA ASP A 445 31.76 -12.86 -23.98
C ASP A 445 31.46 -14.36 -23.80
N GLY A 446 32.12 -15.22 -24.59
CA GLY A 446 31.71 -16.64 -24.75
C GLY A 446 31.53 -17.44 -23.46
N ASP A 447 32.38 -17.24 -22.45
CA ASP A 447 32.32 -17.94 -21.16
C ASP A 447 31.31 -17.29 -20.17
N GLU A 448 30.79 -16.10 -20.48
CA GLU A 448 29.88 -15.29 -19.64
C GLU A 448 28.47 -15.16 -20.25
N ALA A 449 28.15 -15.91 -21.32
CA ALA A 449 26.87 -15.88 -22.01
C ALA A 449 25.71 -16.57 -21.26
N THR A 450 25.75 -16.56 -19.93
CA THR A 450 24.70 -17.13 -19.07
C THR A 450 23.74 -16.07 -18.59
N MET A 451 22.45 -16.41 -18.62
CA MET A 451 21.39 -15.58 -18.06
C MET A 451 21.24 -15.88 -16.57
N ASP A 452 21.16 -14.81 -15.78
CA ASP A 452 20.87 -14.86 -14.35
C ASP A 452 19.37 -14.89 -14.08
N ASP A 453 19.00 -15.31 -12.87
CA ASP A 453 17.62 -15.25 -12.38
C ASP A 453 17.09 -13.80 -12.34
N PRO A 454 15.75 -13.59 -12.37
CA PRO A 454 15.17 -12.26 -12.33
C PRO A 454 15.52 -11.51 -11.04
N MET A 455 16.04 -10.29 -11.19
CA MET A 455 16.46 -9.42 -10.10
C MET A 455 15.86 -8.02 -10.24
N THR A 456 15.74 -7.32 -9.12
CA THR A 456 15.43 -5.88 -9.14
C THR A 456 16.67 -5.08 -9.58
N PRO A 457 16.49 -3.81 -10.01
CA PRO A 457 17.63 -2.93 -10.32
C PRO A 457 18.62 -2.79 -9.16
N ASP A 458 18.12 -2.69 -7.93
CA ASP A 458 18.97 -2.58 -6.75
C ASP A 458 19.71 -3.89 -6.45
N GLU A 459 19.08 -5.05 -6.59
CA GLU A 459 19.75 -6.35 -6.45
C GLU A 459 20.88 -6.52 -7.47
N ALA A 460 20.62 -6.15 -8.72
CA ALA A 460 21.61 -6.18 -9.80
C ALA A 460 22.81 -5.26 -9.47
N ARG A 461 22.54 -4.03 -9.00
CA ARG A 461 23.56 -3.07 -8.56
C ARG A 461 24.39 -3.60 -7.38
N HIS A 462 23.74 -4.14 -6.35
CA HIS A 462 24.44 -4.69 -5.17
C HIS A 462 25.30 -5.90 -5.53
N ARG A 463 24.82 -6.78 -6.42
CA ARG A 463 25.56 -7.95 -6.91
C ARG A 463 26.81 -7.53 -7.68
N LEU A 464 26.70 -6.54 -8.57
CA LEU A 464 27.83 -5.97 -9.30
C LEU A 464 28.91 -5.44 -8.34
N LEU A 465 28.49 -4.69 -7.31
CA LEU A 465 29.40 -4.10 -6.33
C LEU A 465 30.09 -5.14 -5.42
N ARG A 466 29.39 -6.20 -4.99
CA ARG A 466 30.00 -7.27 -4.15
C ARG A 466 30.91 -8.21 -4.94
N GLY A 467 30.60 -8.46 -6.21
CA GLY A 467 31.38 -9.36 -7.07
C GLY A 467 32.67 -8.74 -7.63
N LYS A 468 32.72 -7.41 -7.76
CA LYS A 468 33.80 -6.70 -8.44
C LYS A 468 34.88 -6.25 -7.44
N ARG A 469 35.99 -6.98 -7.39
CA ARG A 469 37.19 -6.63 -6.60
C ARG A 469 38.16 -5.71 -7.33
N GLU A 470 38.01 -5.57 -8.64
CA GLU A 470 38.88 -4.78 -9.50
C GLU A 470 38.04 -3.93 -10.44
N PHE A 471 38.23 -2.61 -10.37
CA PHE A 471 37.58 -1.63 -11.23
C PHE A 471 38.61 -1.07 -12.20
N SER A 472 38.44 -1.37 -13.49
CA SER A 472 39.31 -0.85 -14.53
C SER A 472 38.61 0.24 -15.34
N SER A 473 39.36 1.28 -15.74
CA SER A 473 38.88 2.34 -16.62
C SER A 473 38.55 1.89 -18.06
N TYR A 474 38.79 0.62 -18.40
CA TYR A 474 38.51 0.05 -19.72
C TYR A 474 37.58 -1.17 -19.68
N ASP A 475 37.11 -1.59 -18.49
CA ASP A 475 36.20 -2.72 -18.31
C ASP A 475 34.83 -2.21 -17.83
N ASP A 476 34.00 -1.80 -18.79
CA ASP A 476 32.65 -1.29 -18.55
C ASP A 476 31.57 -2.38 -18.67
N LYS A 477 31.94 -3.66 -18.49
CA LYS A 477 30.97 -4.74 -18.38
C LYS A 477 29.88 -4.38 -17.38
N ALA A 478 28.63 -4.48 -17.82
CA ALA A 478 27.45 -4.22 -17.01
C ALA A 478 26.58 -5.46 -16.93
N LEU A 479 25.84 -5.53 -15.83
CA LEU A 479 24.78 -6.50 -15.64
C LEU A 479 23.50 -5.90 -16.21
N MET A 480 23.16 -6.27 -17.44
CA MET A 480 22.04 -5.65 -18.18
C MET A 480 20.74 -6.42 -17.95
N ALA A 481 19.67 -5.68 -17.65
CA ALA A 481 18.31 -6.22 -17.60
C ALA A 481 17.81 -6.52 -19.03
N VAL A 482 17.15 -7.67 -19.21
CA VAL A 482 16.71 -8.15 -20.53
C VAL A 482 15.22 -8.43 -20.58
N GLY A 483 14.58 -8.07 -21.69
CA GLY A 483 13.15 -8.25 -21.90
C GLY A 483 12.70 -7.95 -23.32
N ARG A 484 11.38 -7.79 -23.51
CA ARG A 484 10.77 -7.44 -24.79
C ARG A 484 10.52 -5.94 -24.91
N ALA A 485 10.73 -5.41 -26.10
CA ALA A 485 10.50 -4.03 -26.49
C ALA A 485 9.48 -4.00 -27.64
N GLY A 486 8.19 -3.96 -27.33
CA GLY A 486 7.14 -4.10 -28.33
C GLY A 486 7.02 -5.49 -28.95
N THR A 487 6.53 -5.57 -30.19
CA THR A 487 6.04 -6.81 -30.79
C THR A 487 7.13 -7.69 -31.39
N CYS A 488 8.24 -7.10 -31.86
CA CYS A 488 9.30 -7.80 -32.56
C CYS A 488 10.72 -7.50 -32.07
N TRP A 489 10.90 -6.70 -31.01
CA TRP A 489 12.22 -6.40 -30.48
C TRP A 489 12.43 -6.97 -29.08
N SER A 490 13.67 -7.32 -28.80
CA SER A 490 14.16 -7.57 -27.44
C SER A 490 15.14 -6.49 -27.05
N PHE A 491 15.21 -6.18 -25.76
CA PHE A 491 16.13 -5.18 -25.22
C PHE A 491 17.12 -5.78 -24.23
N ALA A 492 18.29 -5.15 -24.14
CA ALA A 492 19.19 -5.22 -22.99
C ALA A 492 19.40 -3.78 -22.47
N PHE A 493 19.21 -3.53 -21.18
CA PHE A 493 19.18 -2.20 -20.59
C PHE A 493 20.09 -2.10 -19.36
N ASP A 494 20.80 -0.97 -19.25
CA ASP A 494 21.66 -0.61 -18.14
C ASP A 494 21.30 0.81 -17.69
N SER A 495 20.80 0.93 -16.46
CA SER A 495 20.32 2.18 -15.86
C SER A 495 21.43 3.04 -15.24
N ASP A 496 22.65 2.51 -15.13
CA ASP A 496 23.75 3.16 -14.40
C ASP A 496 25.11 2.79 -15.02
N PRO A 497 25.31 3.12 -16.32
CA PRO A 497 26.50 2.72 -17.04
C PRO A 497 27.74 3.45 -16.52
N ALA A 498 28.90 2.85 -16.78
CA ALA A 498 30.19 3.48 -16.50
C ALA A 498 30.40 4.78 -17.30
N HIS A 499 31.48 5.51 -17.00
CA HIS A 499 31.82 6.74 -17.70
C HIS A 499 32.05 6.50 -19.21
N PHE A 500 31.46 7.36 -20.05
CA PHE A 500 31.61 7.28 -21.50
C PHE A 500 32.93 7.90 -22.00
N ASP A 501 33.76 7.11 -22.69
CA ASP A 501 34.96 7.60 -23.38
C ASP A 501 34.82 7.41 -24.91
N PRO A 502 34.57 8.50 -25.68
CA PRO A 502 34.34 8.40 -27.11
C PRO A 502 35.58 7.92 -27.91
N ARG A 503 36.78 7.91 -27.33
CA ARG A 503 38.02 7.43 -28.00
C ARG A 503 38.22 5.92 -27.88
N ARG A 504 37.54 5.30 -26.91
CA ARG A 504 37.63 3.87 -26.60
C ARG A 504 36.31 3.13 -26.80
N PHE A 505 35.22 3.86 -26.97
CA PHE A 505 33.92 3.29 -27.25
C PHE A 505 33.91 2.41 -28.51
N VAL A 506 33.37 1.21 -28.38
CA VAL A 506 33.12 0.22 -29.43
C VAL A 506 31.65 -0.17 -29.35
N SER A 507 30.88 0.22 -30.36
CA SER A 507 29.45 -0.11 -30.39
C SER A 507 29.24 -1.63 -30.53
N PRO A 508 28.36 -2.25 -29.72
CA PRO A 508 27.97 -3.64 -29.90
C PRO A 508 26.99 -3.85 -31.06
N ALA A 509 26.53 -2.80 -31.76
CA ALA A 509 25.47 -2.88 -32.77
C ALA A 509 25.77 -3.96 -33.82
N ALA A 510 26.99 -3.97 -34.37
CA ALA A 510 27.43 -4.96 -35.35
C ALA A 510 27.30 -6.39 -34.81
N ALA A 511 27.88 -6.67 -33.63
CA ALA A 511 27.81 -7.99 -33.01
C ALA A 511 26.37 -8.43 -32.70
N ALA A 512 25.53 -7.51 -32.21
CA ALA A 512 24.14 -7.76 -31.88
C ALA A 512 23.28 -8.10 -33.12
N SER A 513 23.56 -7.43 -34.25
CA SER A 513 22.78 -7.51 -35.50
C SER A 513 23.02 -8.75 -36.35
N ALA A 514 23.77 -9.77 -35.90
CA ALA A 514 24.06 -10.94 -36.74
C ALA A 514 22.77 -11.64 -37.24
N GLY A 515 22.50 -11.58 -38.55
CA GLY A 515 21.30 -12.14 -39.17
C GLY A 515 20.01 -11.34 -38.94
N THR A 516 20.10 -10.09 -38.48
CA THR A 516 18.96 -9.22 -38.16
C THR A 516 19.38 -7.74 -38.09
N ARG A 517 18.57 -6.89 -37.46
CA ARG A 517 18.85 -5.48 -37.16
C ARG A 517 19.07 -5.26 -35.67
N ALA A 518 19.98 -4.36 -35.33
CA ALA A 518 20.17 -3.88 -33.96
C ALA A 518 20.31 -2.36 -33.90
N VAL A 519 19.80 -1.78 -32.81
CA VAL A 519 19.91 -0.35 -32.48
C VAL A 519 20.55 -0.23 -31.11
N VAL A 520 21.57 0.61 -30.98
CA VAL A 520 22.25 0.90 -29.71
C VAL A 520 22.07 2.36 -29.39
N VAL A 521 21.70 2.66 -28.14
CA VAL A 521 21.65 4.01 -27.59
C VAL A 521 22.47 4.06 -26.30
N TRP A 522 23.25 5.12 -26.14
CA TRP A 522 23.88 5.47 -24.87
C TRP A 522 23.71 6.96 -24.64
N SER A 523 22.93 7.33 -23.62
CA SER A 523 22.67 8.71 -23.25
C SER A 523 23.30 9.01 -21.90
N GLY A 524 23.98 10.14 -21.81
CA GLY A 524 24.37 10.78 -20.56
C GLY A 524 24.17 12.28 -20.65
N LEU A 525 23.10 12.74 -21.32
CA LEU A 525 22.84 14.17 -21.50
C LEU A 525 22.56 14.89 -20.18
N ARG A 526 22.02 14.16 -19.19
CA ARG A 526 21.74 14.62 -17.83
C ARG A 526 22.77 14.15 -16.81
N THR A 527 23.92 13.64 -17.27
CA THR A 527 24.96 13.16 -16.36
C THR A 527 25.46 14.31 -15.49
N TRP A 528 25.58 14.04 -14.20
CA TRP A 528 26.27 14.89 -13.23
C TRP A 528 27.79 14.65 -13.24
N ARG A 529 28.25 13.58 -13.92
CA ARG A 529 29.65 13.17 -14.03
C ARG A 529 30.11 13.25 -15.48
N GLY A 530 31.05 14.14 -15.78
CA GLY A 530 31.61 14.31 -17.11
C GLY A 530 30.79 15.25 -17.99
N GLU A 531 31.16 15.32 -19.27
CA GLU A 531 30.49 16.16 -20.27
C GLU A 531 29.25 15.44 -20.84
N PRO A 532 28.16 16.17 -21.17
CA PRO A 532 26.97 15.59 -21.78
C PRO A 532 27.28 14.88 -23.11
N PHE A 533 26.70 13.70 -23.31
CA PHE A 533 26.88 12.93 -24.54
C PHE A 533 25.63 12.15 -24.92
N PHE A 534 25.53 11.84 -26.22
CA PHE A 534 24.52 10.94 -26.77
C PHE A 534 25.11 10.16 -27.94
N HIS A 535 25.00 8.83 -27.90
CA HIS A 535 25.41 7.95 -28.99
C HIS A 535 24.21 7.15 -29.51
N LEU A 536 24.12 7.04 -30.83
CA LEU A 536 23.21 6.13 -31.53
C LEU A 536 23.97 5.40 -32.64
N SER A 537 23.81 4.08 -32.72
CA SER A 537 24.31 3.29 -33.85
C SER A 537 23.31 2.23 -34.27
N VAL A 538 23.25 1.97 -35.57
CA VAL A 538 22.34 1.01 -36.18
C VAL A 538 23.13 0.08 -37.08
N ALA A 539 22.93 -1.22 -36.90
CA ALA A 539 23.60 -2.24 -37.69
C ALA A 539 22.60 -3.25 -38.22
N GLN A 540 22.94 -3.83 -39.36
CA GLN A 540 22.18 -4.85 -40.05
C GLN A 540 23.14 -5.95 -40.48
N ASP A 541 22.80 -7.20 -40.17
CA ASP A 541 23.54 -8.39 -40.60
C ASP A 541 25.05 -8.36 -40.29
N GLY A 542 25.41 -7.81 -39.12
CA GLY A 542 26.81 -7.71 -38.70
C GLY A 542 27.54 -6.45 -39.15
N VAL A 543 26.87 -5.56 -39.89
CA VAL A 543 27.49 -4.36 -40.50
C VAL A 543 26.80 -3.09 -40.02
N GLU A 544 27.57 -2.18 -39.42
CA GLU A 544 27.09 -0.83 -39.06
C GLU A 544 26.63 -0.09 -40.32
N GLN A 545 25.37 0.33 -40.34
CA GLN A 545 24.78 1.09 -41.44
C GLN A 545 25.05 2.57 -41.27
N TYR A 546 24.78 3.09 -40.07
CA TYR A 546 25.03 4.46 -39.68
C TYR A 546 25.15 4.59 -38.17
N ALA A 547 25.86 5.62 -37.73
CA ALA A 547 25.95 6.00 -36.32
C ALA A 547 26.21 7.51 -36.18
N PHE A 548 25.85 8.06 -35.04
CA PHE A 548 26.38 9.34 -34.61
C PHE A 548 26.69 9.37 -33.12
N THR A 549 27.63 10.23 -32.75
CA THR A 549 27.96 10.54 -31.36
C THR A 549 28.04 12.04 -31.20
N TYR A 550 27.21 12.59 -30.32
CA TYR A 550 27.38 13.92 -29.76
C TYR A 550 28.19 13.81 -28.47
N ALA A 551 29.35 14.47 -28.41
CA ALA A 551 30.19 14.57 -27.22
C ALA A 551 31.11 15.79 -27.34
N ASP A 552 31.45 16.44 -26.23
CA ASP A 552 32.31 17.64 -26.19
C ASP A 552 31.81 18.80 -27.09
N GLY A 553 30.50 18.88 -27.35
CA GLY A 553 29.90 19.86 -28.25
C GLY A 553 30.15 19.59 -29.74
N GLU A 554 30.69 18.43 -30.10
CA GLU A 554 30.92 18.01 -31.49
C GLU A 554 30.02 16.83 -31.86
N ILE A 555 29.66 16.73 -33.15
CA ILE A 555 28.91 15.60 -33.70
C ILE A 555 29.82 14.82 -34.65
N ARG A 556 30.05 13.54 -34.36
CA ARG A 556 30.72 12.59 -35.25
C ARG A 556 29.68 11.70 -35.90
N ARG A 557 29.81 11.42 -37.19
CA ARG A 557 28.82 10.66 -38.00
C ARG A 557 29.51 9.60 -38.84
N THR A 558 28.84 8.47 -39.02
CA THR A 558 29.17 7.42 -39.99
C THR A 558 27.90 7.01 -40.74
N GLY A 559 28.04 6.64 -42.01
CA GLY A 559 26.91 6.20 -42.84
C GLY A 559 25.91 7.29 -43.22
N GLU A 560 24.81 6.88 -43.85
CA GLU A 560 23.70 7.75 -44.25
C GLU A 560 22.61 7.71 -43.17
N ILE A 561 22.54 8.74 -42.33
CA ILE A 561 21.59 8.84 -41.22
C ILE A 561 20.22 9.27 -41.77
N PRO A 562 19.11 8.56 -41.45
CA PRO A 562 17.77 8.97 -41.84
C PRO A 562 17.44 10.38 -41.35
N ARG A 563 16.73 11.17 -42.16
CA ARG A 563 16.35 12.56 -41.82
C ARG A 563 15.62 12.68 -40.48
N ALA A 564 14.85 11.66 -40.08
CA ALA A 564 14.17 11.60 -38.80
C ALA A 564 15.15 11.65 -37.61
N LEU A 565 16.32 11.05 -37.76
CA LEU A 565 17.37 10.88 -36.74
C LEU A 565 18.58 11.80 -36.97
N ASP A 566 18.46 12.80 -37.86
CA ASP A 566 19.56 13.71 -38.18
C ASP A 566 19.94 14.55 -36.94
N PRO A 567 21.16 14.38 -36.38
CA PRO A 567 21.56 15.05 -35.14
C PRO A 567 21.60 16.58 -35.24
N ASP A 568 21.73 17.17 -36.45
CA ASP A 568 21.66 18.63 -36.64
C ASP A 568 20.28 19.21 -36.29
N ARG A 569 19.23 18.37 -36.25
CA ARG A 569 17.88 18.79 -35.87
C ARG A 569 17.69 18.93 -34.37
N PHE A 570 18.59 18.35 -33.58
CA PHE A 570 18.46 18.23 -32.13
C PHE A 570 19.57 19.01 -31.41
N PHE A 571 20.78 19.04 -31.98
CA PHE A 571 21.94 19.70 -31.40
C PHE A 571 22.29 20.97 -32.18
N GLY A 572 21.48 22.04 -32.00
CA GLY A 572 21.62 23.32 -32.73
C GLY A 572 22.33 24.44 -31.96
N SER A 573 22.36 24.38 -30.63
CA SER A 573 23.03 25.34 -29.74
C SER A 573 23.73 24.62 -28.58
N ARG A 574 24.78 25.22 -27.99
CA ARG A 574 25.60 24.60 -26.92
C ARG A 574 24.88 24.54 -25.56
N GLU A 575 23.78 25.28 -25.39
CA GLU A 575 23.07 25.45 -24.12
C GLU A 575 21.89 24.46 -23.93
N GLU A 576 21.50 23.69 -24.95
CA GLU A 576 20.25 22.90 -24.98
C GLU A 576 20.46 21.36 -25.03
N GLY A 577 21.62 20.86 -24.60
CA GLY A 577 21.95 19.44 -24.71
C GLY A 577 20.98 18.50 -23.98
N THR A 578 20.44 18.91 -22.84
CA THR A 578 19.43 18.16 -22.08
C THR A 578 18.03 18.20 -22.69
N GLU A 579 17.67 19.29 -23.38
CA GLU A 579 16.36 19.45 -24.04
C GLU A 579 16.25 18.58 -25.31
N ALA A 580 17.38 18.18 -25.89
CA ALA A 580 17.45 17.31 -27.06
C ALA A 580 17.06 15.84 -26.78
N GLU A 581 17.15 15.37 -25.53
CA GLU A 581 16.99 13.94 -25.18
C GLU A 581 15.60 13.41 -25.54
N ARG A 582 14.53 14.10 -25.12
CA ARG A 582 13.16 13.66 -25.37
C ARG A 582 12.82 13.61 -26.87
N PRO A 583 13.02 14.68 -27.66
CA PRO A 583 12.76 14.64 -29.10
C PRO A 583 13.58 13.56 -29.84
N LEU A 584 14.81 13.29 -29.40
CA LEU A 584 15.62 12.20 -29.96
C LEU A 584 15.01 10.83 -29.70
N LEU A 585 14.61 10.55 -28.46
CA LEU A 585 13.98 9.28 -28.08
C LEU A 585 12.62 9.09 -28.77
N GLU A 586 11.85 10.16 -28.98
CA GLU A 586 10.63 10.15 -29.77
C GLU A 586 10.92 9.84 -31.25
N ALA A 587 11.99 10.40 -31.82
CA ALA A 587 12.40 10.10 -33.19
C ALA A 587 12.86 8.64 -33.35
N VAL A 588 13.60 8.09 -32.37
CA VAL A 588 13.98 6.67 -32.33
C VAL A 588 12.74 5.78 -32.22
N THR A 589 11.79 6.16 -31.35
CA THR A 589 10.49 5.47 -31.23
C THR A 589 9.77 5.45 -32.58
N GLY A 590 9.68 6.59 -33.27
CA GLY A 590 8.98 6.71 -34.55
C GLY A 590 9.65 5.96 -35.70
N GLU A 591 10.99 5.93 -35.76
CA GLU A 591 11.74 5.25 -36.82
C GLU A 591 11.66 3.72 -36.69
N PHE A 592 11.72 3.18 -35.47
CA PHE A 592 11.81 1.73 -35.25
C PHE A 592 10.53 1.08 -34.69
N GLY A 593 9.55 1.87 -34.24
CA GLY A 593 8.33 1.35 -33.61
C GLY A 593 8.60 0.64 -32.28
N VAL A 594 9.58 1.14 -31.52
CA VAL A 594 10.11 0.50 -30.29
C VAL A 594 9.71 1.27 -29.04
N HIS A 595 9.57 0.56 -27.94
CA HIS A 595 9.39 1.14 -26.60
C HIS A 595 10.08 0.26 -25.56
N LEU A 596 10.29 0.81 -24.36
CA LEU A 596 10.86 0.09 -23.24
C LEU A 596 9.86 0.08 -22.08
N PRO A 597 9.67 -1.06 -21.40
CA PRO A 597 8.70 -1.17 -20.31
C PRO A 597 9.22 -0.45 -19.07
N ARG A 598 8.76 0.79 -18.88
CA ARG A 598 9.14 1.66 -17.75
C ARG A 598 8.98 0.93 -16.43
N HIS A 599 7.80 0.39 -16.16
CA HIS A 599 7.46 -0.20 -14.88
C HIS A 599 8.26 -1.47 -14.61
N ALA A 600 8.48 -2.31 -15.62
CA ALA A 600 9.33 -3.49 -15.48
C ALA A 600 10.78 -3.14 -15.17
N ILE A 601 11.32 -2.10 -15.82
CA ILE A 601 12.69 -1.64 -15.64
C ILE A 601 12.88 -0.99 -14.27
N THR A 602 11.91 -0.22 -13.78
CA THR A 602 12.08 0.54 -12.53
C THR A 602 11.63 -0.20 -11.27
N HIS A 603 10.58 -1.02 -11.35
CA HIS A 603 9.98 -1.69 -10.19
C HIS A 603 9.90 -3.21 -10.32
N GLY A 604 10.10 -3.76 -11.53
CA GLY A 604 9.98 -5.18 -11.80
C GLY A 604 11.24 -5.98 -11.45
N ARG A 605 11.12 -7.29 -11.64
CA ARG A 605 12.25 -8.21 -11.68
C ARG A 605 12.43 -8.77 -13.08
N LEU A 606 13.56 -8.46 -13.69
CA LEU A 606 13.92 -8.90 -15.03
C LEU A 606 15.13 -9.82 -14.96
N HIS A 607 15.18 -10.79 -15.87
CA HIS A 607 16.41 -11.54 -16.10
C HIS A 607 17.56 -10.57 -16.42
N THR A 608 18.78 -10.93 -16.02
CA THR A 608 19.97 -10.14 -16.33
C THR A 608 21.06 -11.00 -16.93
N PHE A 609 22.05 -10.39 -17.57
CA PHE A 609 23.29 -11.06 -17.94
C PHE A 609 24.44 -10.05 -18.02
N THR A 610 25.67 -10.55 -17.96
CA THR A 610 26.86 -9.68 -18.08
C THR A 610 27.17 -9.44 -19.57
N THR A 611 27.11 -8.18 -20.02
CA THR A 611 27.54 -7.82 -21.38
C THR A 611 29.06 -7.87 -21.49
N ARG A 612 29.59 -8.07 -22.70
CA ARG A 612 30.98 -7.71 -23.03
C ARG A 612 31.23 -6.23 -22.79
N SER A 613 32.49 -5.85 -22.62
CA SER A 613 32.91 -4.45 -22.55
C SER A 613 32.57 -3.72 -23.86
N TRP A 614 31.92 -2.56 -23.77
CA TRP A 614 31.71 -1.62 -24.88
C TRP A 614 32.89 -0.65 -24.99
N THR A 615 33.90 -0.81 -24.13
CA THR A 615 35.13 -0.04 -24.15
C THR A 615 36.31 -0.94 -24.53
N ARG A 616 37.08 -0.57 -25.56
CA ARG A 616 38.28 -1.33 -25.93
C ARG A 616 39.37 -1.19 -24.85
N PRO A 617 40.24 -2.20 -24.70
CA PRO A 617 41.45 -2.08 -23.88
C PRO A 617 42.34 -0.89 -24.29
N SER A 618 43.13 -0.40 -23.35
CA SER A 618 44.12 0.66 -23.60
C SER A 618 45.18 0.20 -24.62
N GLY A 619 45.43 1.03 -25.63
CA GLY A 619 46.48 0.81 -26.61
C GLY A 619 47.88 1.14 -26.07
N ASN A 620 48.93 0.76 -26.81
CA ASN A 620 50.31 1.11 -26.46
C ASN A 620 50.47 2.65 -26.33
N GLY A 621 50.84 3.11 -25.13
CA GLY A 621 51.04 4.54 -24.83
C GLY A 621 49.81 5.28 -24.29
N GLU A 622 48.66 4.62 -24.13
CA GLU A 622 47.49 5.22 -23.48
C GLU A 622 47.49 4.96 -21.97
N ALA A 623 47.15 5.98 -21.17
CA ALA A 623 47.01 5.84 -19.72
C ALA A 623 45.74 5.05 -19.36
N TYR A 624 45.80 4.26 -18.29
CA TYR A 624 44.65 3.57 -17.72
C TYR A 624 44.75 3.51 -16.19
N THR A 625 43.60 3.35 -15.54
CA THR A 625 43.51 3.23 -14.09
C THR A 625 42.87 1.90 -13.73
N VAL A 626 43.47 1.19 -12.78
CA VAL A 626 42.89 0.00 -12.14
C VAL A 626 42.84 0.26 -10.65
N VAL A 627 41.67 0.07 -10.05
CA VAL A 627 41.43 0.16 -8.61
C VAL A 627 41.07 -1.22 -8.10
N THR A 628 41.95 -1.82 -7.31
CA THR A 628 41.68 -3.10 -6.64
C THR A 628 41.23 -2.83 -5.21
N MET A 629 40.05 -3.32 -4.85
CA MET A 629 39.53 -3.26 -3.49
C MET A 629 39.75 -4.60 -2.79
N ASN A 630 40.57 -4.59 -1.74
CA ASN A 630 40.72 -5.72 -0.82
C ASN A 630 39.85 -5.46 0.41
N TRP A 631 38.68 -6.11 0.46
CA TRP A 631 37.91 -6.22 1.69
C TRP A 631 38.27 -7.55 2.34
N ASP A 632 38.92 -7.52 3.51
CA ASP A 632 39.14 -8.72 4.32
C ASP A 632 37.78 -9.29 4.71
N ALA A 633 37.53 -10.54 4.34
CA ALA A 633 36.32 -11.26 4.69
C ALA A 633 36.38 -11.72 6.16
N GLU A 634 36.15 -10.80 7.09
CA GLU A 634 35.78 -11.12 8.46
C GLU A 634 34.62 -10.23 8.92
N ARG A 635 33.39 -10.69 8.66
CA ARG A 635 32.33 -10.92 9.67
C ARG A 635 31.03 -11.42 9.04
#